data_AF-A0A847JI38-F1
#
_entry.id   AF-A0A847JI38-F1
#
_cell.length_a   1.000
_cell.length_b   1.000
_cell.length_c   1.000
_cell.angle_alpha   90.00
_cell.angle_beta   90.00
_cell.angle_gamma   90.00
#
_symmetry.space_group_name_H-M   'P 1'
#
loop_
_entity.id
_entity.type
_entity.pdbx_description
1 polymer ?
#
loop_
_entity_poly.entity_id
_entity_poly.type
_entity_poly.pdbx_seq_one_letter_code
_entity_poly.pdbx_strand_id
1 'polypeptide(L)'
;MIRAAERPTASGEESISMPENFLDAVLGSLARVEGDALAGQLVTDGAREFLRRQDQVAALVRHIAMAGDLDPIVPELFARVLDEARMARENGVNEGAEVLGVVETTLGDLRSEERLPPPLRMIFAQIYVSVGLEPAEAILLHPDELGAMVGGTAFDEGFPSIDTLVDDVVRSAGDEALEIHAAITRMIAVFPPAVRGTFVAAIVMGERSFSFRLGVYWLLDRNSEVRLAAAEALRGRAEQGKIDKSGLGRLVAVRKWMPADAARAVLDDAVRSGLRREIDDVKDGRTAWVVQRVVATIPDGAGAQSIAVALQRGRKRSLAMLLLKQGHGVKDAFFIPCSSAAEQKRILIQAHREMGGIDVDVAFVPQALARALGDGAASGHLPATGLVDMAEIWGDGAVTPAAADPGAILAALDADGTLSSLTARDVTRLMNSSRTRRALRDLLGSWFEDVSELRDLLDRQTSTRAAEATVWNHLEGRRTWWATLIARTAATLKASTENSGEVWQSFAVTARALVEGRPLEKIAIMTTIADQTLAAAAERAIEDFDEGSAEEGPELGTTITFEASRPELPGEFAGMIAGSGLSTAWIEGFLAAIGAAPVFVPPNAWIGTLLGRIPFPDLTTVNRFLEILMARVNAVVDPTTGPARMISALTAFDAENKRDWAAGFSAFVAGAKSAWPSRALAPDDKRMLKSLAKAADTGVDDGLARLLPAWITQRYRARR
;
A
#
# COMPACT_ATOMS: atom_id res chain seq x y z
N MET A 1 62.95 -44.50 -4.92
CA MET A 1 63.41 -43.89 -6.18
C MET A 1 62.18 -43.33 -6.86
N ILE A 2 62.17 -42.01 -7.10
CA ILE A 2 61.23 -41.19 -7.91
C ILE A 2 59.88 -40.77 -7.29
N ARG A 3 59.79 -39.44 -7.14
CA ARG A 3 58.68 -38.52 -6.82
C ARG A 3 57.58 -38.50 -7.90
N ALA A 4 56.38 -38.06 -7.49
CA ALA A 4 55.61 -36.94 -8.06
C ALA A 4 54.14 -37.06 -7.58
N ALA A 5 53.32 -36.05 -7.35
CA ALA A 5 53.41 -34.60 -7.12
C ALA A 5 51.96 -34.20 -6.74
N GLU A 6 51.81 -33.20 -5.88
CA GLU A 6 50.53 -32.69 -5.34
C GLU A 6 49.55 -32.17 -6.41
N ARG A 7 48.25 -32.32 -6.14
CA ARG A 7 47.17 -31.39 -6.58
C ARG A 7 46.10 -31.27 -5.48
N PRO A 8 45.43 -30.11 -5.39
CA PRO A 8 44.98 -29.50 -4.14
C PRO A 8 43.62 -30.01 -3.66
N THR A 9 43.47 -30.15 -2.34
CA THR A 9 42.18 -30.28 -1.66
C THR A 9 41.42 -28.97 -1.76
N ALA A 10 40.35 -28.96 -2.56
CA ALA A 10 39.38 -27.88 -2.56
C ALA A 10 38.56 -27.92 -1.25
N SER A 11 38.56 -26.76 -0.63
CA SER A 11 37.67 -26.21 0.40
C SER A 11 36.25 -26.79 0.47
N GLY A 12 35.86 -27.14 1.69
CA GLY A 12 34.61 -26.76 2.35
C GLY A 12 33.34 -26.71 1.52
N GLU A 13 32.60 -27.81 1.51
CA GLU A 13 31.14 -27.73 1.41
C GLU A 13 30.61 -27.30 2.78
N GLU A 14 30.50 -25.98 2.98
CA GLU A 14 29.60 -25.43 3.98
C GLU A 14 28.17 -25.75 3.55
N SER A 15 27.58 -26.72 4.25
CA SER A 15 26.14 -26.91 4.34
C SER A 15 25.49 -25.58 4.72
N ILE A 16 24.75 -24.96 3.78
CA ILE A 16 23.94 -23.78 4.06
C ILE A 16 22.68 -24.28 4.78
N SER A 17 22.79 -24.35 6.11
CA SER A 17 21.65 -24.30 7.02
C SER A 17 21.10 -22.87 7.03
N MET A 18 19.78 -22.71 6.93
CA MET A 18 19.12 -21.43 7.29
C MET A 18 19.52 -21.06 8.73
N PRO A 19 19.93 -19.82 9.03
CA PRO A 19 20.44 -19.48 10.36
C PRO A 19 19.30 -19.37 11.37
N GLU A 20 19.53 -19.85 12.60
CA GLU A 20 18.68 -19.67 13.79
C GLU A 20 18.42 -18.18 14.16
N ASN A 21 18.93 -17.22 13.39
CA ASN A 21 18.80 -15.78 13.63
C ASN A 21 18.48 -15.02 12.33
N PHE A 22 17.19 -14.81 12.04
CA PHE A 22 16.69 -14.11 10.85
C PHE A 22 17.27 -12.68 10.74
N LEU A 23 17.43 -11.99 11.87
CA LEU A 23 18.08 -10.68 11.92
C LEU A 23 19.48 -10.71 11.28
N ASP A 24 20.30 -11.69 11.62
CA ASP A 24 21.67 -11.79 11.07
C ASP A 24 21.66 -12.06 9.57
N ALA A 25 20.67 -12.81 9.07
CA ALA A 25 20.51 -13.06 7.64
C ALA A 25 20.13 -11.79 6.87
N VAL A 26 19.22 -10.98 7.42
CA VAL A 26 18.82 -9.68 6.83
C VAL A 26 19.99 -8.72 6.83
N LEU A 27 20.66 -8.54 7.98
CA LEU A 27 21.83 -7.65 8.10
C LEU A 27 22.98 -8.10 7.19
N GLY A 28 23.27 -9.40 7.14
CA GLY A 28 24.28 -9.95 6.25
C GLY A 28 23.94 -9.81 4.76
N SER A 29 22.66 -9.78 4.40
CA SER A 29 22.21 -9.50 3.03
C SER A 29 22.36 -8.02 2.70
N LEU A 30 21.92 -7.14 3.59
CA LEU A 30 22.06 -5.68 3.45
C LEU A 30 23.53 -5.26 3.31
N ALA A 31 24.43 -5.84 4.10
CA ALA A 31 25.87 -5.57 4.02
C ALA A 31 26.52 -5.99 2.69
N ARG A 32 25.89 -6.88 1.92
CA ARG A 32 26.42 -7.42 0.65
C ARG A 32 25.83 -6.74 -0.59
N VAL A 33 24.86 -5.84 -0.42
CA VAL A 33 24.14 -5.23 -1.53
C VAL A 33 24.83 -3.98 -2.02
N GLU A 34 25.13 -3.94 -3.32
CA GLU A 34 25.62 -2.74 -4.00
C GLU A 34 24.43 -1.99 -4.64
N GLY A 35 24.13 -0.79 -4.14
CA GLY A 35 23.17 0.14 -4.74
C GLY A 35 21.90 0.39 -3.92
N ASP A 36 21.55 1.67 -3.76
CA ASP A 36 20.48 2.18 -2.88
C ASP A 36 19.10 1.58 -3.17
N ALA A 37 18.77 1.31 -4.44
CA ALA A 37 17.45 0.80 -4.82
C ALA A 37 17.21 -0.65 -4.36
N LEU A 38 18.23 -1.51 -4.47
CA LEU A 38 18.14 -2.91 -4.05
C LEU A 38 18.17 -3.01 -2.52
N ALA A 39 18.97 -2.17 -1.85
CA ALA A 39 18.99 -2.06 -0.40
C ALA A 39 17.61 -1.63 0.13
N GLY A 40 16.98 -0.60 -0.46
CA GLY A 40 15.65 -0.14 -0.06
C GLY A 40 14.55 -1.19 -0.25
N GLN A 41 14.64 -2.01 -1.30
CA GLN A 41 13.71 -3.12 -1.50
C GLN A 41 13.88 -4.21 -0.43
N LEU A 42 15.13 -4.59 -0.12
CA LEU A 42 15.42 -5.56 0.94
C LEU A 42 14.99 -5.07 2.33
N VAL A 43 15.16 -3.77 2.62
CA VAL A 43 14.63 -3.16 3.83
C VAL A 43 13.10 -3.28 3.89
N THR A 44 12.42 -3.03 2.77
CA THR A 44 10.96 -3.14 2.69
C THR A 44 10.47 -4.57 2.88
N ASP A 45 11.08 -5.53 2.18
CA ASP A 45 10.70 -6.94 2.25
C ASP A 45 11.04 -7.54 3.63
N GLY A 46 12.22 -7.22 4.16
CA GLY A 46 12.62 -7.63 5.51
C GLY A 46 11.70 -7.07 6.59
N ALA A 47 11.31 -5.80 6.51
CA ALA A 47 10.40 -5.18 7.49
C ALA A 47 9.01 -5.84 7.54
N ARG A 48 8.48 -6.30 6.40
CA ARG A 48 7.21 -7.05 6.37
C ARG A 48 7.35 -8.40 7.07
N GLU A 49 8.48 -9.06 6.93
CA GLU A 49 8.73 -10.34 7.59
C GLU A 49 8.92 -10.19 9.11
N PHE A 50 9.49 -9.07 9.56
CA PHE A 50 9.52 -8.72 11.00
C PHE A 50 8.12 -8.60 11.62
N LEU A 51 7.08 -8.28 10.85
CA LEU A 51 5.70 -8.29 11.38
C LEU A 51 5.24 -9.66 11.83
N ARG A 52 5.78 -10.73 11.23
CA ARG A 52 5.44 -12.12 11.53
C ARG A 52 6.36 -12.72 12.61
N ARG A 53 7.53 -12.11 12.85
CA ARG A 53 8.59 -12.63 13.73
C ARG A 53 8.88 -11.71 14.91
N GLN A 54 7.99 -11.72 15.89
CA GLN A 54 8.06 -10.82 17.06
C GLN A 54 9.33 -10.98 17.89
N ASP A 55 9.86 -12.20 18.01
CA ASP A 55 11.13 -12.50 18.69
C ASP A 55 12.32 -11.78 18.01
N GLN A 56 12.29 -11.69 16.68
CA GLN A 56 13.33 -11.03 15.89
C GLN A 56 13.26 -9.51 16.00
N VAL A 57 12.07 -8.95 16.23
CA VAL A 57 11.89 -7.51 16.50
C VAL A 57 12.60 -7.12 17.81
N ALA A 58 12.42 -7.92 18.88
CA ALA A 58 13.12 -7.68 20.13
C ALA A 58 14.64 -7.76 19.95
N ALA A 59 15.12 -8.73 19.16
CA ALA A 59 16.53 -8.85 18.81
C ALA A 59 17.07 -7.62 18.06
N LEU A 60 16.30 -7.06 17.12
CA LEU A 60 16.66 -5.85 16.37
C LEU A 60 16.81 -4.63 17.30
N VAL A 61 15.86 -4.43 18.21
CA VAL A 61 15.92 -3.33 19.20
C VAL A 61 17.16 -3.48 20.09
N ARG A 62 17.43 -4.70 20.58
CA ARG A 62 18.61 -4.98 21.40
C ARG A 62 19.91 -4.82 20.62
N HIS A 63 19.94 -5.20 19.34
CA HIS A 63 21.09 -4.98 18.46
C HIS A 63 21.45 -3.50 18.36
N ILE A 64 20.45 -2.63 18.14
CA ILE A 64 20.65 -1.17 18.09
C ILE A 64 21.21 -0.66 19.43
N ALA A 65 20.70 -1.16 20.56
CA ALA A 65 21.15 -0.73 21.88
C ALA A 65 22.56 -1.22 22.26
N MET A 66 23.05 -2.30 21.64
CA MET A 66 24.36 -2.89 21.93
C MET A 66 25.46 -2.43 20.97
N ALA A 67 25.11 -1.89 19.80
CA ALA A 67 26.07 -1.46 18.80
C ALA A 67 26.86 -0.24 19.29
N GLY A 68 28.19 -0.36 19.31
CA GLY A 68 29.09 0.75 19.65
C GLY A 68 29.24 1.77 18.51
N ASP A 69 29.09 1.33 17.26
CA ASP A 69 28.99 2.15 16.06
C ASP A 69 27.84 1.60 15.22
N LEU A 70 26.82 2.43 14.97
CA LEU A 70 25.60 2.00 14.29
C LEU A 70 25.76 2.21 12.79
N ASP A 71 25.73 1.13 12.01
CA ASP A 71 25.53 1.23 10.57
C ASP A 71 24.19 1.95 10.31
N PRO A 72 24.17 3.06 9.54
CA PRO A 72 22.96 3.84 9.27
C PRO A 72 21.78 3.03 8.72
N ILE A 73 22.05 1.89 8.07
CA ILE A 73 21.01 1.03 7.50
C ILE A 73 20.17 0.31 8.58
N VAL A 74 20.70 0.13 9.79
CA VAL A 74 19.99 -0.58 10.88
C VAL A 74 18.89 0.30 11.48
N PRO A 75 19.12 1.58 11.83
CA PRO A 75 18.05 2.52 12.14
C PRO A 75 17.01 2.66 11.02
N GLU A 76 17.40 2.60 9.75
CA GLU A 76 16.48 2.66 8.61
C GLU A 76 15.57 1.43 8.55
N LEU A 77 16.14 0.23 8.72
CA LEU A 77 15.37 -1.01 8.83
C LEU A 77 14.39 -0.94 9.99
N PHE A 78 14.82 -0.49 11.17
CA PHE A 78 13.94 -0.37 12.33
C PHE A 78 12.83 0.67 12.11
N ALA A 79 13.13 1.80 11.48
CA ALA A 79 12.10 2.76 11.06
C ALA A 79 11.07 2.09 10.14
N ARG A 80 11.52 1.31 9.15
CA ARG A 80 10.61 0.58 8.25
C ARG A 80 9.75 -0.45 8.99
N VAL A 81 10.31 -1.19 9.95
CA VAL A 81 9.56 -2.13 10.79
C VAL A 81 8.45 -1.40 11.58
N LEU A 82 8.76 -0.25 12.20
CA LEU A 82 7.77 0.53 12.92
C LEU A 82 6.69 1.10 11.99
N ASP A 83 7.05 1.53 10.78
CA ASP A 83 6.12 2.05 9.78
C ASP A 83 5.14 0.95 9.32
N GLU A 84 5.64 -0.24 9.00
CA GLU A 84 4.83 -1.40 8.66
C GLU A 84 3.93 -1.82 9.82
N ALA A 85 4.43 -1.82 11.06
CA ALA A 85 3.65 -2.17 12.25
C ALA A 85 2.54 -1.14 12.52
N ARG A 86 2.84 0.15 12.34
CA ARG A 86 1.84 1.23 12.38
C ARG A 86 0.78 1.02 11.31
N MET A 87 1.17 0.75 10.07
CA MET A 87 0.25 0.52 8.95
C MET A 87 -0.65 -0.70 9.18
N ALA A 88 -0.08 -1.82 9.66
CA ALA A 88 -0.82 -3.03 10.02
C ALA A 88 -1.88 -2.72 11.09
N ARG A 89 -1.49 -2.05 12.19
CA ARG A 89 -2.43 -1.64 13.24
C ARG A 89 -3.55 -0.74 12.71
N GLU A 90 -3.23 0.21 11.85
CA GLU A 90 -4.22 1.10 11.22
C GLU A 90 -5.19 0.39 10.27
N ASN A 91 -4.76 -0.75 9.72
CA ASN A 91 -5.58 -1.63 8.88
C ASN A 91 -6.35 -2.68 9.69
N GLY A 92 -6.28 -2.66 11.03
CA GLY A 92 -6.98 -3.63 11.88
C GLY A 92 -6.29 -5.00 11.97
N VAL A 93 -4.97 -5.02 11.74
CA VAL A 93 -4.12 -6.21 11.86
C VAL A 93 -3.39 -6.16 13.21
N ASN A 94 -3.68 -7.12 14.09
CA ASN A 94 -3.21 -7.22 15.48
C ASN A 94 -1.69 -7.32 15.56
N GLU A 95 -1.04 -8.00 14.61
CA GLU A 95 0.40 -8.19 14.50
C GLU A 95 1.14 -6.84 14.58
N GLY A 96 0.56 -5.78 14.00
CA GLY A 96 1.10 -4.43 14.11
C GLY A 96 1.08 -3.89 15.54
N ALA A 97 0.00 -4.12 16.30
CA ALA A 97 -0.08 -3.71 17.71
C ALA A 97 0.84 -4.56 18.60
N GLU A 98 0.94 -5.86 18.33
CA GLU A 98 1.81 -6.78 19.06
C GLU A 98 3.29 -6.43 18.87
N VAL A 99 3.73 -6.18 17.64
CA VAL A 99 5.09 -5.71 17.33
C VAL A 99 5.42 -4.41 18.06
N LEU A 100 4.52 -3.42 18.04
CA LEU A 100 4.73 -2.18 18.78
C LEU A 100 4.83 -2.42 20.30
N GLY A 101 4.01 -3.32 20.84
CA GLY A 101 4.08 -3.72 22.25
C GLY A 101 5.39 -4.43 22.62
N VAL A 102 5.93 -5.28 21.73
CA VAL A 102 7.23 -5.93 21.90
C VAL A 102 8.36 -4.91 21.92
N VAL A 103 8.33 -3.92 21.02
CA VAL A 103 9.31 -2.83 21.00
C VAL A 103 9.24 -2.03 22.31
N GLU A 104 8.04 -1.62 22.74
CA GLU A 104 7.86 -0.87 24.00
C GLU A 104 8.36 -1.64 25.22
N THR A 105 8.02 -2.93 25.31
CA THR A 105 8.48 -3.82 26.39
C THR A 105 10.00 -3.94 26.38
N THR A 106 10.61 -4.18 25.22
CA THR A 106 12.06 -4.34 25.08
C THR A 106 12.80 -3.06 25.44
N LEU A 107 12.29 -1.89 25.06
CA LEU A 107 12.86 -0.60 25.44
C LEU A 107 12.73 -0.35 26.96
N GLY A 108 11.61 -0.76 27.56
CA GLY A 108 11.41 -0.73 29.01
C GLY A 108 12.43 -1.58 29.75
N ASP A 109 12.66 -2.82 29.29
CA ASP A 109 13.67 -3.72 29.83
C ASP A 109 15.07 -3.11 29.73
N LEU A 110 15.46 -2.64 28.53
CA LEU A 110 16.75 -2.00 28.30
C LEU A 110 16.97 -0.75 29.18
N ARG A 111 15.90 0.02 29.43
CA ARG A 111 15.95 1.15 30.36
C ARG A 111 16.21 0.67 31.80
N SER A 112 15.52 -0.38 32.24
CA SER A 112 15.69 -0.94 33.59
C SER A 112 17.06 -1.58 33.79
N GLU A 113 17.66 -2.11 32.72
CA GLU A 113 19.02 -2.64 32.68
C GLU A 113 20.10 -1.54 32.61
N GLU A 114 19.74 -0.25 32.58
CA GLU A 114 20.63 0.90 32.35
C GLU A 114 21.39 0.87 31.00
N ARG A 115 20.83 0.20 30.00
CA ARG A 115 21.41 -0.01 28.66
C ARG A 115 20.83 0.89 27.58
N LEU A 116 20.04 1.88 27.98
CA LEU A 116 19.41 2.86 27.08
C LEU A 116 19.88 4.29 27.41
N PRO A 117 21.17 4.62 27.16
CA PRO A 117 21.73 5.94 27.46
C PRO A 117 21.05 7.04 26.62
N PRO A 118 21.12 8.32 27.04
CA PRO A 118 20.44 9.43 26.37
C PRO A 118 20.65 9.54 24.84
N PRO A 119 21.86 9.32 24.28
CA PRO A 119 22.06 9.37 22.82
C PRO A 119 21.23 8.33 22.07
N LEU A 120 21.15 7.09 22.58
CA LEU A 120 20.33 6.04 21.97
C LEU A 120 18.83 6.36 22.09
N ARG A 121 18.39 6.89 23.23
CA ARG A 121 17.02 7.37 23.40
C ARG A 121 16.66 8.45 22.37
N MET A 122 17.58 9.37 22.09
CA MET A 122 17.38 10.38 21.05
C MET A 122 17.16 9.75 19.66
N ILE A 123 17.98 8.75 19.30
CA ILE A 123 17.83 8.03 18.01
C ILE A 123 16.46 7.35 17.94
N PHE A 124 16.05 6.60 18.97
CA PHE A 124 14.74 5.95 19.00
C PHE A 124 13.60 6.98 18.91
N ALA A 125 13.67 8.09 19.66
CA ALA A 125 12.64 9.13 19.63
C ALA A 125 12.49 9.75 18.23
N GLN A 126 13.60 10.02 17.55
CA GLN A 126 13.62 10.54 16.18
C GLN A 126 12.98 9.56 15.20
N ILE A 127 13.29 8.27 15.32
CA ILE A 127 12.72 7.22 14.48
C ILE A 127 11.20 7.13 14.68
N TYR A 128 10.74 7.04 15.93
CA TYR A 128 9.30 7.02 16.25
C TYR A 128 8.55 8.19 15.60
N VAL A 129 9.05 9.41 15.80
CA VAL A 129 8.40 10.60 15.23
C VAL A 129 8.48 10.63 13.70
N SER A 130 9.57 10.14 13.09
CA SER A 130 9.70 10.10 11.62
C SER A 130 8.67 9.21 10.92
N VAL A 131 8.20 8.16 11.60
CA VAL A 131 7.16 7.26 11.09
C VAL A 131 5.77 7.63 11.61
N GLY A 132 5.64 8.77 12.27
CA GLY A 132 4.38 9.24 12.83
C GLY A 132 3.89 8.36 13.98
N LEU A 133 4.74 8.01 14.92
CA LEU A 133 4.41 7.42 16.23
C LEU A 133 4.83 8.37 17.36
N GLU A 134 4.18 8.27 18.52
CA GLU A 134 4.66 8.97 19.72
C GLU A 134 5.75 8.14 20.41
N PRO A 135 6.88 8.74 20.82
CA PRO A 135 7.92 8.02 21.55
C PRO A 135 7.37 7.34 22.80
N ALA A 136 7.78 6.08 23.01
CA ALA A 136 7.46 5.32 24.21
C ALA A 136 8.01 5.99 25.47
N GLU A 137 7.34 5.81 26.62
CA GLU A 137 7.75 6.40 27.90
C GLU A 137 9.19 6.03 28.28
N ALA A 138 9.63 4.81 27.95
CA ALA A 138 10.99 4.33 28.17
C ALA A 138 12.07 5.16 27.46
N ILE A 139 11.72 5.84 26.37
CA ILE A 139 12.62 6.66 25.56
C ILE A 139 12.71 8.09 26.13
N LEU A 140 11.70 8.58 26.84
CA LEU A 140 11.66 9.97 27.27
C LEU A 140 12.72 10.27 28.37
N LEU A 141 13.33 11.46 28.30
CA LEU A 141 14.22 11.97 29.35
C LEU A 141 13.42 12.45 30.56
N HIS A 142 13.75 11.98 31.76
CA HIS A 142 13.12 12.45 33.00
C HIS A 142 13.63 13.82 33.44
N PRO A 143 12.82 14.61 34.19
CA PRO A 143 13.24 15.91 34.70
C PRO A 143 14.54 15.90 35.50
N ASP A 144 14.84 14.83 36.24
CA ASP A 144 16.08 14.70 37.01
C ASP A 144 17.30 14.48 36.10
N GLU A 145 17.12 13.79 34.98
CA GLU A 145 18.16 13.61 33.96
C GLU A 145 18.40 14.92 33.22
N LEU A 146 17.33 15.65 32.91
CA LEU A 146 17.40 17.01 32.38
C LEU A 146 18.09 17.95 33.39
N GLY A 147 17.75 17.86 34.67
CA GLY A 147 18.33 18.66 35.75
C GLY A 147 19.79 18.32 36.02
N ALA A 148 20.20 17.06 35.91
CA ALA A 148 21.60 16.63 36.02
C ALA A 148 22.41 17.09 34.81
N MET A 149 21.81 17.10 33.62
CA MET A 149 22.44 17.69 32.45
C MET A 149 22.54 19.24 32.57
N VAL A 150 21.50 19.91 33.07
CA VAL A 150 21.40 21.38 33.23
C VAL A 150 22.21 21.92 34.42
N GLY A 151 22.33 21.15 35.51
CA GLY A 151 23.00 21.52 36.75
C GLY A 151 24.48 21.12 36.83
N GLY A 152 24.96 20.31 35.89
CA GLY A 152 26.39 20.18 35.60
C GLY A 152 26.85 21.31 34.69
N THR A 153 28.12 21.70 34.76
CA THR A 153 28.75 22.65 33.81
C THR A 153 28.67 22.24 32.33
N ALA A 154 28.04 21.10 32.02
CA ALA A 154 27.90 20.51 30.70
C ALA A 154 26.78 21.12 29.83
N PHE A 155 25.74 21.75 30.39
CA PHE A 155 24.72 22.42 29.56
C PHE A 155 25.13 23.83 29.10
N ASP A 156 25.90 24.57 29.93
CA ASP A 156 26.46 25.87 29.54
C ASP A 156 27.59 25.75 28.50
N GLU A 157 28.23 24.58 28.39
CA GLU A 157 29.36 24.34 27.46
C GLU A 157 29.04 23.36 26.31
N GLY A 158 27.88 22.68 26.30
CA GLY A 158 27.63 21.55 25.38
C GLY A 158 26.27 21.49 24.67
N PHE A 159 25.23 22.20 25.12
CA PHE A 159 23.94 22.24 24.40
C PHE A 159 23.81 23.56 23.65
N PRO A 160 23.61 23.55 22.31
CA PRO A 160 23.45 24.77 21.55
C PRO A 160 22.24 25.56 22.06
N SER A 161 22.36 26.89 22.10
CA SER A 161 21.21 27.75 22.36
C SER A 161 20.08 27.42 21.38
N ILE A 162 18.81 27.70 21.72
CA ILE A 162 17.67 27.48 20.81
C ILE A 162 17.94 28.15 19.45
N ASP A 163 18.58 29.32 19.45
CA ASP A 163 18.95 30.01 18.23
C ASP A 163 20.00 29.24 17.41
N THR A 164 21.07 28.77 18.05
CA THR A 164 22.10 27.95 17.40
C THR A 164 21.51 26.66 16.82
N LEU A 165 20.64 26.01 17.57
CA LEU A 165 19.96 24.78 17.20
C LEU A 165 19.02 24.98 16.01
N VAL A 166 18.25 26.08 15.99
CA VAL A 166 17.41 26.43 14.85
C VAL A 166 18.28 26.77 13.63
N ASP A 167 19.38 27.50 13.82
CA ASP A 167 20.28 27.88 12.73
C ASP A 167 20.99 26.66 12.10
N ASP A 168 21.32 25.64 12.90
CA ASP A 168 21.86 24.37 12.42
C ASP A 168 20.83 23.58 11.61
N VAL A 169 19.58 23.52 12.09
CA VAL A 169 18.48 22.92 11.33
C VAL A 169 18.27 23.64 10.01
N VAL A 170 18.18 24.98 10.01
CA VAL A 170 18.01 25.77 8.77
C VAL A 170 19.17 25.53 7.79
N ARG A 171 20.41 25.40 8.28
CA ARG A 171 21.57 25.09 7.44
C ARG A 171 21.47 23.72 6.76
N SER A 172 20.88 22.73 7.45
CA SER A 172 20.71 21.36 6.95
C SER A 172 19.47 21.15 6.07
N ALA A 173 18.32 21.71 6.46
CA ALA A 173 17.01 21.49 5.85
C ALA A 173 16.66 22.52 4.77
N GLY A 174 17.42 23.63 4.70
CA GLY A 174 17.11 24.77 3.85
C GLY A 174 15.98 25.64 4.42
N ASP A 175 15.43 26.51 3.58
CA ASP A 175 14.43 27.52 4.00
C ASP A 175 12.96 27.02 3.92
N GLU A 176 12.74 25.70 3.82
CA GLU A 176 11.39 25.14 3.73
C GLU A 176 10.80 24.91 5.13
N ALA A 177 9.77 25.69 5.48
CA ALA A 177 9.22 25.70 6.84
C ALA A 177 8.70 24.35 7.33
N LEU A 178 8.13 23.53 6.44
CA LEU A 178 7.64 22.19 6.79
C LEU A 178 8.80 21.24 7.15
N GLU A 179 9.90 21.30 6.40
CA GLU A 179 11.11 20.51 6.67
C GLU A 179 11.80 20.97 7.96
N ILE A 180 11.88 22.29 8.18
CA ILE A 180 12.38 22.87 9.44
C ILE A 180 11.52 22.38 10.61
N HIS A 181 10.18 22.39 10.47
CA HIS A 181 9.27 21.86 11.48
C HIS A 181 9.53 20.38 11.76
N ALA A 182 9.61 19.55 10.72
CA ALA A 182 9.84 18.10 10.87
C ALA A 182 11.20 17.80 11.52
N ALA A 183 12.25 18.53 11.15
CA ALA A 183 13.58 18.41 11.74
C ALA A 183 13.59 18.82 13.23
N ILE A 184 12.98 19.96 13.58
CA ILE A 184 12.90 20.41 14.97
C ILE A 184 12.09 19.42 15.82
N THR A 185 10.92 19.01 15.34
CA THR A 185 10.04 18.07 16.06
C THR A 185 10.73 16.73 16.33
N ARG A 186 11.52 16.21 15.38
CA ARG A 186 12.35 15.01 15.59
C ARG A 186 13.41 15.23 16.66
N MET A 187 14.13 16.35 16.60
CA MET A 187 15.23 16.63 17.52
C MET A 187 14.76 16.90 18.96
N ILE A 188 13.55 17.43 19.16
CA ILE A 188 12.97 17.60 20.51
C ILE A 188 12.14 16.38 20.96
N ALA A 189 12.04 15.31 20.15
CA ALA A 189 11.14 14.18 20.39
C ALA A 189 11.41 13.43 21.70
N VAL A 190 12.68 13.39 22.14
CA VAL A 190 13.08 12.68 23.37
C VAL A 190 12.58 13.37 24.65
N PHE A 191 12.19 14.64 24.55
CA PHE A 191 11.76 15.41 25.72
C PHE A 191 10.30 15.13 26.06
N PRO A 192 9.92 15.16 27.35
CA PRO A 192 8.53 15.11 27.76
C PRO A 192 7.70 16.22 27.10
N PRO A 193 6.40 16.02 26.88
CA PRO A 193 5.51 16.98 26.22
C PRO A 193 5.60 18.43 26.76
N ALA A 194 5.62 18.61 28.08
CA ALA A 194 5.75 19.92 28.70
C ALA A 194 7.06 20.64 28.32
N VAL A 195 8.17 19.91 28.23
CA VAL A 195 9.47 20.45 27.83
C VAL A 195 9.49 20.76 26.34
N ARG A 196 8.91 19.88 25.50
CA ARG A 196 8.69 20.17 24.06
C ARG A 196 7.90 21.47 23.88
N GLY A 197 6.86 21.68 24.70
CA GLY A 197 6.06 22.90 24.72
C GLY A 197 6.90 24.17 24.95
N THR A 198 7.89 24.13 25.85
CA THR A 198 8.80 25.27 26.08
C THR A 198 9.64 25.60 24.84
N PHE A 199 10.20 24.60 24.16
CA PHE A 199 10.92 24.82 22.89
C PHE A 199 10.01 25.41 21.82
N VAL A 200 8.81 24.84 21.66
CA VAL A 200 7.81 25.33 20.70
C VAL A 200 7.45 26.77 20.98
N ALA A 201 7.14 27.12 22.22
CA ALA A 201 6.79 28.49 22.58
C ALA A 201 7.93 29.48 22.28
N ALA A 202 9.17 29.13 22.63
CA ALA A 202 10.34 29.96 22.34
C ALA A 202 10.56 30.18 20.84
N ILE A 203 10.48 29.10 20.04
CA ILE A 203 10.70 29.15 18.59
C ILE A 203 9.60 29.97 17.89
N VAL A 204 8.34 29.79 18.30
CA VAL A 204 7.20 30.52 17.73
C VAL A 204 7.26 32.00 18.10
N MET A 205 7.70 32.34 19.31
CA MET A 205 7.86 33.74 19.73
C MET A 205 9.05 34.45 19.08
N GLY A 206 9.99 33.71 18.49
CA GLY A 206 11.16 34.26 17.80
C GLY A 206 10.83 35.18 16.62
N GLU A 207 11.82 35.96 16.18
CA GLU A 207 11.68 36.95 15.11
C GLU A 207 11.92 36.40 13.69
N ARG A 208 12.20 35.10 13.56
CA ARG A 208 12.47 34.48 12.25
C ARG A 208 11.21 34.48 11.39
N SER A 209 11.39 34.64 10.08
CA SER A 209 10.29 34.75 9.11
C SER A 209 9.37 33.52 9.07
N PHE A 210 9.91 32.33 9.40
CA PHE A 210 9.15 31.08 9.45
C PHE A 210 8.52 30.77 10.81
N SER A 211 8.86 31.49 11.89
CA SER A 211 8.40 31.18 13.27
C SER A 211 6.88 31.14 13.39
N PHE A 212 6.16 32.06 12.75
CA PHE A 212 4.70 32.02 12.70
C PHE A 212 4.20 30.73 12.05
N ARG A 213 4.80 30.34 10.91
CA ARG A 213 4.38 29.17 10.14
C ARG A 213 4.63 27.87 10.91
N LEU A 214 5.76 27.76 11.61
CA LEU A 214 6.02 26.63 12.51
C LEU A 214 4.95 26.50 13.60
N GLY A 215 4.56 27.63 14.21
CA GLY A 215 3.48 27.64 15.20
C GLY A 215 2.16 27.10 14.65
N VAL A 216 1.83 27.45 13.40
CA VAL A 216 0.62 26.92 12.73
C VAL A 216 0.70 25.41 12.50
N TYR A 217 1.87 24.85 12.18
CA TYR A 217 2.03 23.40 12.07
C TYR A 217 1.86 22.70 13.42
N TRP A 218 2.44 23.23 14.51
CA TRP A 218 2.30 22.64 15.84
C TRP A 218 0.89 22.74 16.44
N LEU A 219 -0.01 23.55 15.88
CA LEU A 219 -1.45 23.46 16.21
C LEU A 219 -2.07 22.11 15.80
N LEU A 220 -1.41 21.36 14.91
CA LEU A 220 -1.82 20.04 14.45
C LEU A 220 -0.98 18.91 15.05
N ASP A 221 -0.17 19.21 16.08
CA ASP A 221 0.57 18.20 16.84
C ASP A 221 -0.40 17.23 17.53
N ARG A 222 -0.02 15.95 17.67
CA ARG A 222 -0.88 14.95 18.31
C ARG A 222 -0.97 15.14 19.82
N ASN A 223 0.07 15.70 20.42
CA ASN A 223 0.11 16.00 21.83
C ASN A 223 -0.59 17.34 22.15
N SER A 224 -1.58 17.31 23.05
CA SER A 224 -2.35 18.48 23.42
C SER A 224 -1.54 19.58 24.12
N GLU A 225 -0.48 19.24 24.85
CA GLU A 225 0.39 20.22 25.52
C GLU A 225 1.22 21.00 24.50
N VAL A 226 1.75 20.30 23.48
CA VAL A 226 2.48 20.93 22.38
C VAL A 226 1.56 21.87 21.59
N ARG A 227 0.32 21.42 21.27
CA ARG A 227 -0.69 22.28 20.65
C ARG A 227 -1.01 23.51 21.48
N LEU A 228 -1.16 23.35 22.80
CA LEU A 228 -1.47 24.45 23.71
C LEU A 228 -0.34 25.48 23.73
N ALA A 229 0.92 25.04 23.86
CA ALA A 229 2.08 25.92 23.82
C ALA A 229 2.18 26.70 22.50
N ALA A 230 1.92 26.03 21.37
CA ALA A 230 1.85 26.69 20.06
C ALA A 230 0.73 27.74 20.00
N ALA A 231 -0.47 27.42 20.48
CA ALA A 231 -1.60 28.33 20.51
C ALA A 231 -1.33 29.57 21.39
N GLU A 232 -0.73 29.38 22.56
CA GLU A 232 -0.37 30.48 23.48
C GLU A 232 0.70 31.40 22.89
N ALA A 233 1.73 30.83 22.25
CA ALA A 233 2.76 31.60 21.57
C ALA A 233 2.17 32.37 20.37
N LEU A 234 1.28 31.76 19.58
CA LEU A 234 0.58 32.45 18.49
C LEU A 234 -0.33 33.57 19.00
N ARG A 235 -1.00 33.38 20.15
CA ARG A 235 -1.74 34.46 20.84
C ARG A 235 -0.80 35.60 21.22
N GLY A 236 0.36 35.30 21.81
CA GLY A 236 1.38 36.31 22.13
C GLY A 236 1.84 37.10 20.91
N ARG A 237 2.05 36.44 19.76
CA ARG A 237 2.33 37.12 18.48
C ARG A 237 1.17 38.01 18.02
N ALA A 238 -0.07 37.55 18.13
CA ALA A 238 -1.26 38.33 17.79
C ALA A 238 -1.34 39.60 18.65
N GLU A 239 -1.11 39.47 19.95
CA GLU A 239 -1.10 40.58 20.91
C GLU A 239 -0.02 41.62 20.57
N GLN A 240 1.15 41.17 20.12
CA GLN A 240 2.25 42.01 19.63
C GLN A 240 2.02 42.60 18.23
N GLY A 241 0.91 42.28 17.55
CA GLY A 241 0.63 42.76 16.19
C GLY A 241 1.50 42.12 15.11
N LYS A 242 2.11 40.96 15.38
CA LYS A 242 3.03 40.24 14.47
C LYS A 242 2.32 39.22 13.56
N ILE A 243 1.00 39.33 13.42
CA ILE A 243 0.19 38.47 12.56
C ILE A 243 -0.52 39.37 11.55
N ASP A 244 -0.21 39.15 10.27
CA ASP A 244 -0.87 39.81 9.16
C ASP A 244 -2.20 39.11 8.80
N LYS A 245 -2.92 39.66 7.83
CA LYS A 245 -4.23 39.15 7.42
C LYS A 245 -4.16 37.75 6.82
N SER A 246 -3.07 37.44 6.11
CA SER A 246 -2.81 36.11 5.54
C SER A 246 -2.63 35.08 6.66
N GLY A 247 -1.84 35.41 7.67
CA GLY A 247 -1.64 34.63 8.87
C GLY A 247 -2.95 34.41 9.63
N LEU A 248 -3.76 35.45 9.82
CA LEU A 248 -5.06 35.32 10.46
C LEU A 248 -6.01 34.38 9.67
N GLY A 249 -6.01 34.47 8.34
CA GLY A 249 -6.76 33.54 7.48
C GLY A 249 -6.34 32.08 7.70
N ARG A 250 -5.04 31.80 7.84
CA ARG A 250 -4.56 30.45 8.16
C ARG A 250 -5.01 29.97 9.53
N LEU A 251 -4.95 30.83 10.54
CA LEU A 251 -5.42 30.48 11.88
C LEU A 251 -6.91 30.11 11.82
N VAL A 252 -7.73 30.86 11.08
CA VAL A 252 -9.15 30.54 10.86
C VAL A 252 -9.34 29.21 10.14
N ALA A 253 -8.51 28.89 9.14
CA ALA A 253 -8.57 27.62 8.44
C ALA A 253 -8.22 26.44 9.38
N VAL A 254 -7.06 26.49 10.03
CA VAL A 254 -6.57 25.43 10.93
C VAL A 254 -7.48 25.20 12.13
N ARG A 255 -8.07 26.27 12.68
CA ARG A 255 -9.07 26.21 13.74
C ARG A 255 -10.24 25.26 13.44
N LYS A 256 -10.61 25.11 12.16
CA LYS A 256 -11.71 24.21 11.75
C LYS A 256 -11.34 22.72 11.89
N TRP A 257 -10.06 22.40 11.91
CA TRP A 257 -9.55 21.03 11.96
C TRP A 257 -9.22 20.60 13.39
N MET A 258 -8.99 21.55 14.29
CA MET A 258 -8.59 21.27 15.68
C MET A 258 -9.74 20.67 16.52
N PRO A 259 -9.43 19.74 17.45
CA PRO A 259 -10.38 19.27 18.45
C PRO A 259 -10.84 20.43 19.34
N ALA A 260 -11.98 20.25 20.02
CA ALA A 260 -12.51 21.23 20.97
C ALA A 260 -11.78 21.14 22.32
N ASP A 261 -10.49 21.50 22.34
CA ASP A 261 -9.61 21.46 23.51
C ASP A 261 -9.13 22.87 23.93
N ALA A 262 -8.28 22.93 24.97
CA ALA A 262 -7.73 24.17 25.50
C ALA A 262 -6.93 24.96 24.44
N ALA A 263 -6.19 24.26 23.57
CA ALA A 263 -5.42 24.90 22.50
C ALA A 263 -6.35 25.62 21.51
N ARG A 264 -7.47 25.00 21.13
CA ARG A 264 -8.47 25.64 20.27
C ARG A 264 -9.14 26.84 20.94
N ALA A 265 -9.40 26.78 22.25
CA ALA A 265 -9.96 27.91 22.98
C ALA A 265 -9.00 29.12 22.98
N VAL A 266 -7.71 28.89 23.22
CA VAL A 266 -6.67 29.94 23.15
C VAL A 266 -6.56 30.52 21.73
N LEU A 267 -6.62 29.65 20.70
CA LEU A 267 -6.61 30.09 19.31
C LEU A 267 -7.84 30.94 18.95
N ASP A 268 -9.03 30.58 19.44
CA ASP A 268 -10.26 31.35 19.24
C ASP A 268 -10.14 32.78 19.79
N ASP A 269 -9.49 32.94 20.94
CA ASP A 269 -9.22 34.25 21.54
C ASP A 269 -8.19 35.04 20.73
N ALA A 270 -7.14 34.38 20.22
CA ALA A 270 -6.15 35.01 19.33
C ALA A 270 -6.80 35.51 18.03
N VAL A 271 -7.62 34.67 17.38
CA VAL A 271 -8.36 35.00 16.15
C VAL A 271 -9.33 36.16 16.41
N ARG A 272 -10.11 36.09 17.50
CA ARG A 272 -11.07 37.16 17.87
C ARG A 272 -10.35 38.49 18.11
N SER A 273 -9.18 38.45 18.73
CA SER A 273 -8.37 39.65 19.01
C SER A 273 -7.77 40.23 17.73
N GLY A 274 -7.29 39.38 16.82
CA GLY A 274 -6.80 39.77 15.51
C GLY A 274 -7.88 40.43 14.65
N LEU A 275 -9.07 39.83 14.55
CA LEU A 275 -10.19 40.35 13.76
C LEU A 275 -10.69 41.73 14.21
N ARG A 276 -10.43 42.13 15.46
CA ARG A 276 -10.81 43.45 16.00
C ARG A 276 -9.81 44.56 15.70
N ARG A 277 -8.59 44.21 15.27
CA ARG A 277 -7.56 45.18 14.91
C ARG A 277 -7.68 45.51 13.42
N GLU A 278 -7.41 46.76 13.05
CA GLU A 278 -7.16 47.11 11.64
C GLU A 278 -5.82 46.48 11.26
N ILE A 279 -5.88 45.28 10.68
CA ILE A 279 -4.68 44.56 10.22
C ILE A 279 -4.34 45.05 8.82
N ASP A 280 -3.11 45.53 8.64
CA ASP A 280 -2.60 45.97 7.35
C ASP A 280 -2.73 44.85 6.31
N ASP A 281 -3.32 45.20 5.16
CA ASP A 281 -3.37 44.35 3.97
C ASP A 281 -1.99 44.41 3.30
N VAL A 282 -1.02 43.70 3.89
CA VAL A 282 0.25 43.46 3.22
C VAL A 282 -0.06 42.57 2.02
N LYS A 283 -0.16 43.18 0.84
CA LYS A 283 -0.25 42.43 -0.41
C LYS A 283 1.03 41.61 -0.55
N ASP A 284 0.96 40.33 -0.20
CA ASP A 284 2.00 39.36 -0.53
C ASP A 284 2.10 39.35 -2.06
N GLY A 285 3.10 40.05 -2.62
CA GLY A 285 3.30 40.20 -4.07
C GLY A 285 3.62 38.90 -4.80
N ARG A 286 3.46 37.75 -4.12
CA ARG A 286 3.59 36.41 -4.68
C ARG A 286 2.41 36.12 -5.60
N THR A 287 2.74 35.67 -6.81
CA THR A 287 1.76 35.11 -7.73
C THR A 287 1.13 33.86 -7.12
N ALA A 288 -0.18 33.68 -7.32
CA ALA A 288 -0.87 32.47 -6.89
C ALA A 288 -0.33 31.23 -7.63
N TRP A 289 -0.45 30.06 -7.01
CA TRP A 289 -0.21 28.80 -7.70
C TRP A 289 -1.27 28.58 -8.78
N VAL A 290 -0.83 28.14 -9.96
CA VAL A 290 -1.69 27.69 -11.04
C VAL A 290 -1.61 26.17 -11.11
N VAL A 291 -2.76 25.51 -10.95
CA VAL A 291 -2.89 24.06 -11.11
C VAL A 291 -2.78 23.71 -12.59
N GLN A 292 -1.82 22.86 -12.93
CA GLN A 292 -1.54 22.43 -14.31
C GLN A 292 -2.23 21.10 -14.64
N ARG A 293 -2.27 20.17 -13.67
CA ARG A 293 -2.79 18.81 -13.85
C ARG A 293 -3.07 18.19 -12.48
N VAL A 294 -4.10 17.35 -12.39
CA VAL A 294 -4.42 16.57 -11.18
C VAL A 294 -4.52 15.11 -11.57
N VAL A 295 -3.79 14.26 -10.85
CA VAL A 295 -3.88 12.81 -10.95
C VAL A 295 -4.33 12.27 -9.61
N ALA A 296 -5.33 11.39 -9.59
CA ALA A 296 -5.82 10.74 -8.39
C ALA A 296 -5.91 9.23 -8.60
N THR A 297 -5.58 8.42 -7.60
CA THR A 297 -5.91 7.00 -7.61
C THR A 297 -7.38 6.81 -7.24
N ILE A 298 -7.96 5.67 -7.60
CA ILE A 298 -9.14 5.19 -6.88
C ILE A 298 -8.73 4.77 -5.46
N PRO A 299 -9.63 4.84 -4.47
CA PRO A 299 -9.38 4.24 -3.16
C PRO A 299 -9.10 2.73 -3.28
N ASP A 300 -8.08 2.23 -2.57
CA ASP A 300 -7.86 0.80 -2.37
C ASP A 300 -8.85 0.20 -1.35
N GLY A 301 -8.79 -1.12 -1.11
CA GLY A 301 -9.66 -1.80 -0.14
C GLY A 301 -9.51 -1.31 1.31
N ALA A 302 -8.32 -0.81 1.66
CA ALA A 302 -8.05 -0.18 2.95
C ALA A 302 -8.49 1.30 3.01
N GLY A 303 -9.10 1.81 1.93
CA GLY A 303 -9.65 3.16 1.82
C GLY A 303 -8.61 4.26 1.58
N ALA A 304 -7.36 3.91 1.25
CA ALA A 304 -6.28 4.85 0.96
C ALA A 304 -6.34 5.33 -0.50
N GLN A 305 -6.09 6.62 -0.70
CA GLN A 305 -6.19 7.29 -1.99
C GLN A 305 -5.11 8.37 -2.10
N SER A 306 -4.31 8.31 -3.16
CA SER A 306 -3.27 9.29 -3.45
C SER A 306 -3.76 10.33 -4.45
N ILE A 307 -3.45 11.60 -4.23
CA ILE A 307 -3.71 12.70 -5.18
C ILE A 307 -2.41 13.47 -5.40
N ALA A 308 -2.01 13.61 -6.65
CA ALA A 308 -0.86 14.40 -7.09
C ALA A 308 -1.34 15.60 -7.90
N VAL A 309 -0.88 16.80 -7.52
CA VAL A 309 -1.27 18.07 -8.16
C VAL A 309 -0.02 18.75 -8.70
N ALA A 310 0.06 18.91 -10.02
CA ALA A 310 1.13 19.67 -10.66
C ALA A 310 0.84 21.17 -10.56
N LEU A 311 1.78 21.92 -9.98
CA LEU A 311 1.63 23.34 -9.67
C LEU A 311 2.70 24.17 -10.38
N GLN A 312 2.33 25.40 -10.78
CA GLN A 312 3.25 26.38 -11.31
C GLN A 312 3.02 27.76 -10.69
N ARG A 313 4.10 28.44 -10.30
CA ARG A 313 4.09 29.82 -9.80
C ARG A 313 5.24 30.60 -10.44
N GLY A 314 4.93 31.41 -11.46
CA GLY A 314 5.95 32.02 -12.30
C GLY A 314 6.83 30.95 -12.97
N ARG A 315 8.14 30.96 -12.66
CA ARG A 315 9.10 29.92 -13.11
C ARG A 315 9.20 28.72 -12.16
N LYS A 316 8.72 28.83 -10.91
CA LYS A 316 8.78 27.74 -9.93
C LYS A 316 7.73 26.67 -10.27
N ARG A 317 8.12 25.41 -10.13
CA ARG A 317 7.27 24.23 -10.32
C ARG A 317 7.38 23.32 -9.11
N SER A 318 6.27 22.66 -8.78
CA SER A 318 6.21 21.72 -7.68
C SER A 318 5.06 20.72 -7.89
N LEU A 319 5.14 19.57 -7.24
CA LEU A 319 4.03 18.64 -7.09
C LEU A 319 3.54 18.68 -5.65
N ALA A 320 2.26 18.95 -5.43
CA ALA A 320 1.63 18.69 -4.14
C ALA A 320 1.14 17.24 -4.11
N MET A 321 1.55 16.50 -3.08
CA MET A 321 1.19 15.10 -2.86
C MET A 321 0.29 14.99 -1.63
N LEU A 322 -0.86 14.33 -1.79
CA LEU A 322 -1.86 14.12 -0.75
C LEU A 322 -2.15 12.63 -0.60
N LEU A 323 -2.24 12.15 0.64
CA LEU A 323 -2.75 10.82 0.97
C LEU A 323 -4.02 10.97 1.81
N LEU A 324 -5.14 10.50 1.28
CA LEU A 324 -6.43 10.45 1.98
C LEU A 324 -6.71 9.01 2.40
N LYS A 325 -7.12 8.76 3.65
CA LYS A 325 -7.50 7.42 4.11
C LYS A 325 -8.81 7.45 4.87
N GLN A 326 -9.71 6.54 4.52
CA GLN A 326 -11.00 6.40 5.19
C GLN A 326 -10.81 6.10 6.69
N GLY A 327 -11.58 6.74 7.56
CA GLY A 327 -11.46 6.68 9.01
C GLY A 327 -10.27 7.47 9.59
N HIS A 328 -9.50 8.16 8.75
CA HIS A 328 -8.32 8.91 9.19
C HIS A 328 -8.25 10.34 8.61
N GLY A 329 -8.87 10.57 7.45
CA GLY A 329 -8.82 11.85 6.77
C GLY A 329 -7.54 12.07 5.97
N VAL A 330 -6.91 13.25 6.11
CA VAL A 330 -5.68 13.60 5.38
C VAL A 330 -4.47 13.07 6.14
N LYS A 331 -3.95 11.91 5.71
CA LYS A 331 -2.81 11.21 6.31
C LYS A 331 -1.48 11.87 6.03
N ASP A 332 -1.31 12.35 4.80
CA ASP A 332 -0.08 12.98 4.35
C ASP A 332 -0.37 14.12 3.38
N ALA A 333 0.49 15.14 3.42
CA ALA A 333 0.41 16.34 2.60
C ALA A 333 1.80 17.00 2.54
N PHE A 334 2.45 16.98 1.39
CA PHE A 334 3.75 17.64 1.20
C PHE A 334 3.96 18.13 -0.24
N PHE A 335 4.99 18.94 -0.45
CA PHE A 335 5.39 19.44 -1.76
C PHE A 335 6.70 18.78 -2.18
N ILE A 336 6.78 18.38 -3.45
CA ILE A 336 8.03 17.99 -4.09
C ILE A 336 8.44 19.16 -5.00
N PRO A 337 9.51 19.90 -4.68
CA PRO A 337 10.01 20.94 -5.59
C PRO A 337 10.48 20.30 -6.90
N CYS A 338 10.22 20.96 -8.03
CA CYS A 338 10.68 20.50 -9.34
C CYS A 338 11.58 21.55 -9.99
N SER A 339 12.77 21.15 -10.40
CA SER A 339 13.75 21.97 -11.11
C SER A 339 13.26 22.38 -12.51
N SER A 340 12.39 21.57 -13.13
CA SER A 340 11.89 21.81 -14.49
C SER A 340 10.49 21.24 -14.75
N ALA A 341 9.89 21.66 -15.87
CA ALA A 341 8.63 21.08 -16.36
C ALA A 341 8.78 19.61 -16.74
N ALA A 342 9.95 19.22 -17.27
CA ALA A 342 10.26 17.85 -17.66
C ALA A 342 10.34 16.94 -16.44
N GLU A 343 10.99 17.40 -15.36
CA GLU A 343 11.03 16.67 -14.09
C GLU A 343 9.65 16.52 -13.46
N GLN A 344 8.89 17.61 -13.36
CA GLN A 344 7.51 17.58 -12.86
C GLN A 344 6.66 16.55 -13.63
N LYS A 345 6.77 16.55 -14.96
CA LYS A 345 6.08 15.58 -15.82
C LYS A 345 6.57 14.15 -15.60
N ARG A 346 7.88 13.94 -15.42
CA ARG A 346 8.47 12.62 -15.16
C ARG A 346 7.95 12.02 -13.85
N ILE A 347 8.03 12.78 -12.76
CA ILE A 347 7.54 12.32 -11.44
C ILE A 347 6.05 12.02 -11.50
N LEU A 348 5.25 12.88 -12.16
CA LEU A 348 3.81 12.65 -12.30
C LEU A 348 3.49 11.42 -13.17
N ILE A 349 4.25 11.14 -14.23
CA ILE A 349 4.08 9.93 -15.06
C ILE A 349 4.44 8.68 -14.26
N GLN A 350 5.52 8.75 -13.47
CA GLN A 350 5.92 7.65 -12.60
C GLN A 350 4.83 7.36 -11.56
N ALA A 351 4.37 8.39 -10.85
CA ALA A 351 3.23 8.33 -9.94
C ALA A 351 1.98 7.71 -10.59
N HIS A 352 1.66 8.11 -11.83
CA HIS A 352 0.52 7.58 -12.57
C HIS A 352 0.68 6.09 -12.91
N ARG A 353 1.88 5.65 -13.31
CA ARG A 353 2.17 4.25 -13.67
C ARG A 353 2.23 3.31 -12.47
N GLU A 354 2.90 3.75 -11.40
CA GLU A 354 3.14 2.92 -10.22
C GLU A 354 1.90 2.81 -9.34
N MET A 355 1.12 3.90 -9.20
CA MET A 355 -0.05 3.93 -8.32
C MET A 355 -1.39 3.69 -9.04
N GLY A 356 -1.38 3.50 -10.37
CA GLY A 356 -2.62 3.35 -11.16
C GLY A 356 -3.49 4.62 -11.12
N GLY A 357 -2.88 5.80 -11.14
CA GLY A 357 -3.58 7.08 -11.09
C GLY A 357 -4.42 7.34 -12.35
N ILE A 358 -5.44 8.17 -12.25
CA ILE A 358 -6.23 8.69 -13.38
C ILE A 358 -6.24 10.21 -13.37
N ASP A 359 -6.31 10.82 -14.54
CA ASP A 359 -6.51 12.26 -14.65
C ASP A 359 -7.92 12.65 -14.21
N VAL A 360 -8.00 13.67 -13.34
CA VAL A 360 -9.25 14.20 -12.80
C VAL A 360 -9.34 15.71 -12.94
N ASP A 361 -10.57 16.22 -12.99
CA ASP A 361 -10.83 17.65 -13.00
C ASP A 361 -10.32 18.35 -11.72
N VAL A 362 -9.83 19.58 -11.87
CA VAL A 362 -9.30 20.38 -10.76
C VAL A 362 -10.31 20.61 -9.63
N ALA A 363 -11.61 20.66 -9.93
CA ALA A 363 -12.68 20.83 -8.96
C ALA A 363 -12.90 19.59 -8.06
N PHE A 364 -12.29 18.45 -8.38
CA PHE A 364 -12.32 17.24 -7.55
C PHE A 364 -11.62 17.44 -6.21
N VAL A 365 -10.44 18.10 -6.21
CA VAL A 365 -9.57 18.15 -5.03
C VAL A 365 -10.23 18.84 -3.83
N PRO A 366 -10.87 20.02 -3.96
CA PRO A 366 -11.60 20.65 -2.86
C PRO A 366 -12.66 19.75 -2.23
N GLN A 367 -13.40 18.99 -3.04
CA GLN A 367 -14.46 18.10 -2.56
C GLN A 367 -13.90 16.90 -1.82
N ALA A 368 -12.81 16.32 -2.34
CA ALA A 368 -12.11 15.20 -1.71
C ALA A 368 -11.47 15.64 -0.37
N LEU A 369 -10.83 16.81 -0.32
CA LEU A 369 -10.23 17.37 0.89
C LEU A 369 -11.28 17.68 1.97
N ALA A 370 -12.37 18.36 1.62
CA ALA A 370 -13.43 18.69 2.56
C ALA A 370 -14.02 17.43 3.23
N ARG A 371 -14.25 16.37 2.45
CA ARG A 371 -14.72 15.08 2.97
C ARG A 371 -13.67 14.39 3.84
N ALA A 372 -12.41 14.34 3.40
CA ALA A 372 -11.33 13.74 4.19
C ALA A 372 -11.14 14.48 5.53
N LEU A 373 -11.24 15.81 5.55
CA LEU A 373 -11.20 16.60 6.77
C LEU A 373 -12.38 16.28 7.71
N GLY A 374 -13.58 16.09 7.17
CA GLY A 374 -14.75 15.69 7.97
C GLY A 374 -14.63 14.26 8.51
N ASP A 375 -14.13 13.33 7.70
CA ASP A 375 -13.86 11.94 8.08
C ASP A 375 -12.82 11.84 9.20
N GLY A 376 -11.70 12.55 9.04
CA GLY A 376 -10.66 12.66 10.07
C GLY A 376 -11.21 13.25 11.36
N ALA A 377 -11.93 14.36 11.28
CA ALA A 377 -12.53 15.01 12.46
C ALA A 377 -13.55 14.11 13.18
N ALA A 378 -14.40 13.39 12.44
CA ALA A 378 -15.35 12.43 13.01
C ALA A 378 -14.66 11.25 13.70
N SER A 379 -13.45 10.91 13.23
CA SER A 379 -12.62 9.82 13.76
C SER A 379 -11.58 10.28 14.80
N GLY A 380 -11.59 11.56 15.21
CA GLY A 380 -10.65 12.11 16.18
C GLY A 380 -9.22 12.31 15.67
N HIS A 381 -9.01 12.32 14.35
CA HIS A 381 -7.72 12.48 13.70
C HIS A 381 -7.52 13.91 13.17
N LEU A 382 -6.34 14.48 13.47
CA LEU A 382 -5.88 15.74 12.88
C LEU A 382 -5.31 15.49 11.47
N PRO A 383 -5.45 16.44 10.53
CA PRO A 383 -4.83 16.32 9.21
C PRO A 383 -3.31 16.49 9.29
N ALA A 384 -2.60 15.94 8.30
CA ALA A 384 -1.17 16.15 8.10
C ALA A 384 -0.80 17.64 8.09
N THR A 385 0.32 17.99 8.73
CA THR A 385 0.76 19.37 8.94
C THR A 385 0.98 20.15 7.64
N GLY A 386 1.51 19.51 6.59
CA GLY A 386 1.73 20.18 5.30
C GLY A 386 0.44 20.55 4.55
N LEU A 387 -0.74 20.12 5.01
CA LEU A 387 -2.02 20.60 4.49
C LEU A 387 -2.18 22.12 4.72
N VAL A 388 -1.55 22.68 5.76
CA VAL A 388 -1.52 24.12 6.05
C VAL A 388 -1.02 24.93 4.84
N ASP A 389 -0.02 24.43 4.13
CA ASP A 389 0.53 25.11 2.95
C ASP A 389 -0.35 24.89 1.71
N MET A 390 -1.01 23.74 1.61
CA MET A 390 -1.92 23.44 0.51
C MET A 390 -3.24 24.21 0.60
N ALA A 391 -3.66 24.62 1.81
CA ALA A 391 -4.83 25.46 2.01
C ALA A 391 -4.75 26.78 1.21
N GLU A 392 -3.54 27.30 0.99
CA GLU A 392 -3.29 28.49 0.18
C GLU A 392 -3.71 28.33 -1.30
N ILE A 393 -3.66 27.10 -1.82
CA ILE A 393 -3.94 26.81 -3.23
C ILE A 393 -5.45 26.84 -3.47
N TRP A 394 -6.22 26.30 -2.53
CA TRP A 394 -7.64 26.00 -2.72
C TRP A 394 -8.59 26.98 -2.02
N GLY A 395 -8.08 27.80 -1.09
CA GLY A 395 -8.85 28.80 -0.36
C GLY A 395 -9.79 28.22 0.71
N ASP A 396 -10.43 29.12 1.47
CA ASP A 396 -11.13 28.81 2.73
C ASP A 396 -12.28 27.79 2.61
N GLY A 397 -12.93 27.73 1.45
CA GLY A 397 -14.06 26.82 1.19
C GLY A 397 -13.63 25.36 1.03
N ALA A 398 -12.49 25.13 0.38
CA ALA A 398 -11.97 23.78 0.10
C ALA A 398 -11.44 23.06 1.35
N VAL A 399 -11.10 23.82 2.38
CA VAL A 399 -10.53 23.31 3.63
C VAL A 399 -11.51 23.34 4.81
N THR A 400 -12.80 23.46 4.52
CA THR A 400 -13.84 23.34 5.55
C THR A 400 -14.29 21.88 5.61
N PRO A 401 -14.22 21.21 6.78
CA PRO A 401 -14.70 19.84 6.94
C PRO A 401 -16.16 19.68 6.47
N ALA A 402 -16.43 18.64 5.69
CA ALA A 402 -17.75 18.30 5.16
C ALA A 402 -18.11 16.84 5.48
N ALA A 403 -19.41 16.53 5.47
CA ALA A 403 -19.89 15.17 5.75
C ALA A 403 -19.29 14.15 4.77
N ALA A 404 -18.74 13.07 5.33
CA ALA A 404 -18.07 12.00 4.59
C ALA A 404 -18.93 10.71 4.51
N ASP A 405 -20.15 10.73 5.04
CA ASP A 405 -21.06 9.59 4.99
C ASP A 405 -21.48 9.28 3.53
N PRO A 406 -21.80 8.01 3.21
CA PRO A 406 -22.05 7.61 1.83
C PRO A 406 -23.28 8.31 1.24
N GLY A 407 -24.27 8.68 2.06
CA GLY A 407 -25.46 9.40 1.62
C GLY A 407 -25.11 10.81 1.12
N ALA A 408 -24.30 11.56 1.87
CA ALA A 408 -23.82 12.87 1.46
C ALA A 408 -22.98 12.81 0.16
N ILE A 409 -22.14 11.79 0.00
CA ILE A 409 -21.36 11.59 -1.22
C ILE A 409 -22.29 11.33 -2.41
N LEU A 410 -23.28 10.44 -2.25
CA LEU A 410 -24.26 10.12 -3.28
C LEU A 410 -25.12 11.32 -3.67
N ALA A 411 -25.55 12.12 -2.70
CA ALA A 411 -26.31 13.36 -2.96
C ALA A 411 -25.50 14.35 -3.81
N ALA A 412 -24.19 14.49 -3.53
CA ALA A 412 -23.31 15.32 -4.35
C ALA A 412 -23.08 14.73 -5.76
N LEU A 413 -23.00 13.39 -5.88
CA LEU A 413 -22.88 12.72 -7.19
C LEU A 413 -24.13 12.90 -8.06
N ASP A 414 -25.30 13.04 -7.45
CA ASP A 414 -26.58 13.20 -8.13
C ASP A 414 -27.07 14.66 -8.19
N ALA A 415 -26.17 15.63 -8.00
CA ALA A 415 -26.54 17.05 -8.02
C ALA A 415 -27.18 17.51 -9.36
N ASP A 416 -26.93 16.78 -10.44
CA ASP A 416 -27.50 17.00 -11.78
C ASP A 416 -28.73 16.11 -12.08
N GLY A 417 -29.15 15.26 -11.14
CA GLY A 417 -30.29 14.33 -11.28
C GLY A 417 -30.02 13.11 -12.17
N THR A 418 -28.77 12.86 -12.56
CA THR A 418 -28.40 11.74 -13.44
C THR A 418 -28.74 10.36 -12.85
N LEU A 419 -28.49 10.12 -11.56
CA LEU A 419 -28.77 8.85 -10.90
C LEU A 419 -30.24 8.69 -10.53
N SER A 420 -30.92 9.80 -10.22
CA SER A 420 -32.37 9.82 -9.94
C SER A 420 -33.22 9.58 -11.18
N SER A 421 -32.72 9.92 -12.37
CA SER A 421 -33.43 9.70 -13.65
C SER A 421 -33.27 8.29 -14.23
N LEU A 422 -32.45 7.43 -13.61
CA LEU A 422 -32.23 6.06 -14.07
C LEU A 422 -33.49 5.19 -13.90
N THR A 423 -33.80 4.39 -14.92
CA THR A 423 -34.88 3.40 -14.82
C THR A 423 -34.47 2.23 -13.92
N ALA A 424 -35.44 1.47 -13.38
CA ALA A 424 -35.17 0.25 -12.63
C ALA A 424 -34.35 -0.79 -13.43
N ARG A 425 -34.52 -0.80 -14.77
CA ARG A 425 -33.74 -1.64 -15.69
C ARG A 425 -32.29 -1.18 -15.75
N ASP A 426 -32.05 0.13 -15.85
CA ASP A 426 -30.69 0.69 -15.89
C ASP A 426 -29.95 0.47 -14.57
N VAL A 427 -30.63 0.69 -13.44
CA VAL A 427 -30.10 0.39 -12.10
C VAL A 427 -29.66 -1.07 -12.01
N THR A 428 -30.51 -2.01 -12.43
CA THR A 428 -30.20 -3.44 -12.40
C THR A 428 -29.03 -3.79 -13.33
N ARG A 429 -28.97 -3.18 -14.52
CA ARG A 429 -27.89 -3.40 -15.49
C ARG A 429 -26.54 -2.88 -14.97
N LEU A 430 -26.52 -1.65 -14.45
CA LEU A 430 -25.31 -0.99 -13.93
C LEU A 430 -24.76 -1.73 -12.71
N MET A 431 -25.62 -2.10 -11.77
CA MET A 431 -25.24 -2.83 -10.55
C MET A 431 -24.64 -4.22 -10.85
N ASN A 432 -25.03 -4.86 -11.96
CA ASN A 432 -24.50 -6.16 -12.37
C ASN A 432 -23.30 -6.06 -13.34
N SER A 433 -22.89 -4.86 -13.73
CA SER A 433 -21.90 -4.66 -14.79
C SER A 433 -20.47 -5.10 -14.41
N SER A 434 -20.14 -5.15 -13.11
CA SER A 434 -18.82 -5.65 -12.64
C SER A 434 -18.61 -7.13 -12.97
N ARG A 435 -19.68 -7.92 -13.10
CA ARG A 435 -19.58 -9.35 -13.50
C ARG A 435 -19.04 -9.51 -14.91
N THR A 436 -19.33 -8.57 -15.80
CA THR A 436 -19.05 -8.72 -17.24
C THR A 436 -17.90 -7.84 -17.70
N ARG A 437 -17.72 -6.64 -17.12
CA ARG A 437 -16.66 -5.69 -17.56
C ARG A 437 -15.32 -5.99 -16.89
N ARG A 438 -14.32 -6.38 -17.67
CA ARG A 438 -12.94 -6.60 -17.20
C ARG A 438 -12.34 -5.37 -16.51
N ALA A 439 -12.51 -4.19 -17.10
CA ALA A 439 -11.98 -2.94 -16.53
C ALA A 439 -12.47 -2.69 -15.10
N LEU A 440 -13.70 -3.07 -14.76
CA LEU A 440 -14.20 -2.98 -13.39
C LEU A 440 -13.52 -3.98 -12.46
N ARG A 441 -13.18 -5.19 -12.92
CA ARG A 441 -12.50 -6.19 -12.10
C ARG A 441 -11.05 -5.83 -11.81
N ASP A 442 -10.35 -5.26 -12.79
CA ASP A 442 -8.96 -4.83 -12.61
C ASP A 442 -8.87 -3.72 -11.53
N LEU A 443 -9.86 -2.83 -11.45
CA LEU A 443 -9.98 -1.80 -10.41
C LEU A 443 -10.26 -2.35 -9.01
N LEU A 444 -10.81 -3.56 -8.92
CA LEU A 444 -11.17 -4.20 -7.64
C LEU A 444 -10.03 -5.07 -7.10
N GLY A 445 -8.87 -5.15 -7.76
CA GLY A 445 -7.81 -6.10 -7.43
C GLY A 445 -7.32 -6.05 -5.96
N SER A 446 -7.40 -4.88 -5.32
CA SER A 446 -7.01 -4.67 -3.92
C SER A 446 -8.18 -4.63 -2.93
N TRP A 447 -9.40 -4.99 -3.35
CA TRP A 447 -10.61 -4.83 -2.54
C TRP A 447 -11.01 -6.14 -1.86
N PHE A 448 -10.41 -6.40 -0.71
CA PHE A 448 -10.74 -7.52 0.17
C PHE A 448 -10.64 -7.09 1.64
N GLU A 449 -11.25 -7.86 2.54
CA GLU A 449 -11.04 -7.70 3.98
C GLU A 449 -9.94 -8.67 4.44
N ASP A 450 -9.00 -8.17 5.24
CA ASP A 450 -7.91 -8.98 5.81
C ASP A 450 -7.53 -8.47 7.21
N VAL A 451 -8.56 -8.28 8.03
CA VAL A 451 -8.43 -7.83 9.41
C VAL A 451 -8.32 -9.02 10.36
N SER A 452 -7.62 -8.88 11.48
CA SER A 452 -7.36 -10.01 12.39
C SER A 452 -8.64 -10.63 12.96
N GLU A 453 -9.67 -9.82 13.23
CA GLU A 453 -10.99 -10.35 13.64
C GLU A 453 -11.54 -11.35 12.62
N LEU A 454 -11.42 -11.07 11.32
CA LEU A 454 -11.90 -11.96 10.28
C LEU A 454 -10.99 -13.19 10.14
N ARG A 455 -9.67 -13.02 10.25
CA ARG A 455 -8.71 -14.13 10.22
C ARG A 455 -9.03 -15.15 11.32
N ASP A 456 -9.17 -14.70 12.56
CA ASP A 456 -9.51 -15.54 13.72
C ASP A 456 -10.82 -16.31 13.53
N LEU A 457 -11.80 -15.68 12.89
CA LEU A 457 -13.09 -16.32 12.60
C LEU A 457 -12.95 -17.38 11.50
N LEU A 458 -12.15 -17.13 10.47
CA LEU A 458 -11.92 -18.04 9.35
C LEU A 458 -11.09 -19.25 9.74
N ASP A 459 -10.08 -19.09 10.60
CA ASP A 459 -9.23 -20.19 11.07
C ASP A 459 -10.00 -21.25 11.87
N ARG A 460 -11.15 -20.87 12.44
CA ARG A 460 -12.06 -21.78 13.15
C ARG A 460 -12.98 -22.57 12.21
N GLN A 461 -13.01 -22.26 10.91
CA GLN A 461 -13.93 -22.88 9.97
C GLN A 461 -13.31 -24.11 9.31
N THR A 462 -14.03 -25.22 9.37
CA THR A 462 -13.58 -26.51 8.78
C THR A 462 -14.18 -26.80 7.41
N SER A 463 -15.02 -25.89 6.88
CA SER A 463 -15.65 -26.08 5.56
C SER A 463 -15.77 -24.77 4.80
N THR A 464 -15.62 -24.85 3.47
CA THR A 464 -15.74 -23.70 2.55
C THR A 464 -17.06 -22.97 2.72
N ARG A 465 -18.17 -23.70 2.94
CA ARG A 465 -19.50 -23.09 3.12
C ARG A 465 -19.60 -22.27 4.40
N ALA A 466 -18.95 -22.71 5.49
CA ALA A 466 -18.92 -21.99 6.75
C ALA A 466 -18.01 -20.75 6.66
N ALA A 467 -16.88 -20.86 5.97
CA ALA A 467 -16.01 -19.74 5.64
C ALA A 467 -16.75 -18.67 4.80
N GLU A 468 -17.44 -19.08 3.72
CA GLU A 468 -18.28 -18.19 2.92
C GLU A 468 -19.32 -17.45 3.77
N ALA A 469 -20.06 -18.17 4.63
CA ALA A 469 -21.05 -17.56 5.51
C ALA A 469 -20.43 -16.56 6.51
N THR A 470 -19.24 -16.87 7.01
CA THR A 470 -18.47 -16.00 7.91
C THR A 470 -18.07 -14.70 7.21
N VAL A 471 -17.54 -14.79 6.00
CA VAL A 471 -17.20 -13.61 5.18
C VAL A 471 -18.43 -12.75 4.92
N TRP A 472 -19.56 -13.35 4.50
CA TRP A 472 -20.77 -12.58 4.26
C TRP A 472 -21.29 -11.85 5.49
N ASN A 473 -21.27 -12.51 6.65
CA ASN A 473 -21.67 -11.88 7.91
C ASN A 473 -20.73 -10.73 8.30
N HIS A 474 -19.42 -10.90 8.11
CA HIS A 474 -18.44 -9.84 8.36
C HIS A 474 -18.65 -8.63 7.43
N LEU A 475 -18.81 -8.88 6.13
CA LEU A 475 -19.08 -7.82 5.14
C LEU A 475 -20.39 -7.07 5.44
N GLU A 476 -21.41 -7.73 5.99
CA GLU A 476 -22.64 -7.07 6.43
C GLU A 476 -22.39 -6.07 7.57
N GLY A 477 -21.56 -6.43 8.55
CA GLY A 477 -21.10 -5.51 9.60
C GLY A 477 -20.30 -4.31 9.05
N ARG A 478 -19.67 -4.49 7.89
CA ARG A 478 -18.86 -3.49 7.18
C ARG A 478 -19.62 -2.75 6.07
N ARG A 479 -20.95 -2.90 5.97
CA ARG A 479 -21.79 -2.31 4.89
C ARG A 479 -21.54 -0.82 4.67
N THR A 480 -21.50 -0.02 5.74
CA THR A 480 -21.27 1.42 5.65
C THR A 480 -19.86 1.74 5.15
N TRP A 481 -18.84 0.99 5.59
CA TRP A 481 -17.46 1.16 5.14
C TRP A 481 -17.36 0.99 3.63
N TRP A 482 -17.91 -0.11 3.12
CA TRP A 482 -17.90 -0.41 1.68
C TRP A 482 -18.75 0.56 0.88
N ALA A 483 -19.90 1.00 1.41
CA ALA A 483 -20.73 2.01 0.75
C ALA A 483 -19.97 3.33 0.55
N THR A 484 -19.25 3.80 1.59
CA THR A 484 -18.44 5.02 1.52
C THR A 484 -17.29 4.88 0.52
N LEU A 485 -16.55 3.78 0.58
CA LEU A 485 -15.43 3.49 -0.29
C LEU A 485 -15.89 3.46 -1.77
N ILE A 486 -16.96 2.72 -2.06
CA ILE A 486 -17.57 2.65 -3.40
C ILE A 486 -18.06 4.03 -3.87
N ALA A 487 -18.66 4.84 -2.99
CA ALA A 487 -19.13 6.18 -3.34
C ALA A 487 -17.96 7.13 -3.65
N ARG A 488 -16.85 7.03 -2.91
CA ARG A 488 -15.62 7.78 -3.18
C ARG A 488 -15.01 7.39 -4.54
N THR A 489 -14.96 6.09 -4.83
CA THR A 489 -14.55 5.58 -6.15
C THR A 489 -15.42 6.14 -7.27
N ALA A 490 -16.74 6.18 -7.08
CA ALA A 490 -17.66 6.81 -8.04
C ALA A 490 -17.36 8.31 -8.23
N ALA A 491 -17.02 9.05 -7.18
CA ALA A 491 -16.65 10.46 -7.27
C ALA A 491 -15.36 10.69 -8.05
N THR A 492 -14.33 9.89 -7.80
CA THR A 492 -13.07 9.96 -8.55
C THR A 492 -13.28 9.63 -10.02
N LEU A 493 -14.07 8.60 -10.33
CA LEU A 493 -14.37 8.22 -11.71
C LEU A 493 -15.26 9.24 -12.43
N LYS A 494 -16.25 9.85 -11.74
CA LYS A 494 -17.08 10.92 -12.31
C LYS A 494 -16.24 12.15 -12.66
N ALA A 495 -15.22 12.44 -11.86
CA ALA A 495 -14.28 13.53 -12.10
C ALA A 495 -13.21 13.21 -13.16
N SER A 496 -13.12 11.96 -13.62
CA SER A 496 -12.10 11.55 -14.57
C SER A 496 -12.28 12.23 -15.92
N THR A 497 -11.20 12.80 -16.45
CA THR A 497 -11.20 13.43 -17.80
C THR A 497 -11.11 12.40 -18.93
N GLU A 498 -10.67 11.18 -18.62
CA GLU A 498 -10.48 10.08 -19.58
C GLU A 498 -11.64 9.07 -19.57
N ASN A 499 -12.33 8.89 -18.43
CA ASN A 499 -13.31 7.82 -18.20
C ASN A 499 -14.74 8.34 -17.94
N SER A 500 -15.26 9.20 -18.81
CA SER A 500 -16.60 9.83 -18.71
C SER A 500 -17.79 8.89 -19.00
N GLY A 501 -17.60 7.57 -18.95
CA GLY A 501 -18.64 6.57 -19.25
C GLY A 501 -19.49 6.15 -18.05
N GLU A 502 -20.36 5.16 -18.27
CA GLU A 502 -21.26 4.56 -17.24
C GLU A 502 -20.53 3.85 -16.07
N VAL A 503 -19.20 3.86 -16.05
CA VAL A 503 -18.38 3.18 -15.03
C VAL A 503 -18.65 3.80 -13.66
N TRP A 504 -18.57 5.14 -13.55
CA TRP A 504 -18.83 5.84 -12.28
C TRP A 504 -20.27 5.61 -11.80
N GLN A 505 -21.25 5.56 -12.71
CA GLN A 505 -22.66 5.28 -12.40
C GLN A 505 -22.83 3.87 -11.82
N SER A 506 -22.04 2.90 -12.27
CA SER A 506 -22.07 1.54 -11.77
C SER A 506 -21.64 1.46 -10.30
N PHE A 507 -20.59 2.21 -9.93
CA PHE A 507 -20.19 2.35 -8.53
C PHE A 507 -21.22 3.15 -7.73
N ALA A 508 -21.71 4.29 -8.24
CA ALA A 508 -22.69 5.10 -7.51
C ALA A 508 -24.01 4.35 -7.22
N VAL A 509 -24.55 3.64 -8.21
CA VAL A 509 -25.73 2.78 -8.02
C VAL A 509 -25.46 1.66 -7.01
N THR A 510 -24.24 1.11 -7.00
CA THR A 510 -23.84 0.07 -6.05
C THR A 510 -23.78 0.63 -4.62
N ALA A 511 -23.13 1.77 -4.41
CA ALA A 511 -23.12 2.44 -3.10
C ALA A 511 -24.53 2.76 -2.62
N ARG A 512 -25.40 3.27 -3.51
CA ARG A 512 -26.82 3.52 -3.18
C ARG A 512 -27.53 2.24 -2.75
N ALA A 513 -27.34 1.13 -3.46
CA ALA A 513 -27.94 -0.15 -3.09
C ALA A 513 -27.47 -0.66 -1.71
N LEU A 514 -26.21 -0.39 -1.34
CA LEU A 514 -25.69 -0.71 -0.01
C LEU A 514 -26.38 0.12 1.07
N VAL A 515 -26.50 1.44 0.86
CA VAL A 515 -27.18 2.38 1.78
C VAL A 515 -28.66 2.01 1.93
N GLU A 516 -29.33 1.60 0.87
CA GLU A 516 -30.73 1.17 0.86
C GLU A 516 -30.96 -0.22 1.51
N GLY A 517 -29.91 -0.89 1.99
CA GLY A 517 -30.05 -2.18 2.67
C GLY A 517 -30.32 -3.36 1.74
N ARG A 518 -29.96 -3.25 0.44
CA ARG A 518 -30.10 -4.38 -0.49
C ARG A 518 -29.16 -5.53 -0.05
N PRO A 519 -29.62 -6.81 -0.08
CA PRO A 519 -28.79 -7.96 0.28
C PRO A 519 -27.48 -8.00 -0.51
N LEU A 520 -26.35 -8.21 0.17
CA LEU A 520 -25.01 -8.09 -0.43
C LEU A 520 -24.79 -9.10 -1.56
N GLU A 521 -25.33 -10.31 -1.45
CA GLU A 521 -25.20 -11.39 -2.44
C GLU A 521 -25.90 -11.03 -3.77
N LYS A 522 -26.80 -10.04 -3.74
CA LYS A 522 -27.47 -9.49 -4.93
C LYS A 522 -26.71 -8.32 -5.55
N ILE A 523 -25.58 -7.91 -4.99
CA ILE A 523 -24.74 -6.81 -5.45
C ILE A 523 -23.44 -7.40 -5.99
N ALA A 524 -23.20 -7.24 -7.29
CA ALA A 524 -22.11 -7.94 -7.96
C ALA A 524 -20.71 -7.57 -7.46
N ILE A 525 -20.47 -6.29 -7.14
CA ILE A 525 -19.18 -5.85 -6.58
C ILE A 525 -18.92 -6.51 -5.22
N MET A 526 -19.95 -6.65 -4.38
CA MET A 526 -19.80 -7.32 -3.08
C MET A 526 -19.52 -8.81 -3.21
N THR A 527 -20.05 -9.46 -4.26
CA THR A 527 -19.65 -10.85 -4.60
C THR A 527 -18.16 -10.92 -4.92
N THR A 528 -17.65 -10.00 -5.74
CA THR A 528 -16.21 -9.96 -6.05
C THR A 528 -15.37 -9.75 -4.79
N ILE A 529 -15.76 -8.82 -3.90
CA ILE A 529 -15.05 -8.57 -2.65
C ILE A 529 -15.05 -9.82 -1.75
N ALA A 530 -16.17 -10.52 -1.63
CA ALA A 530 -16.26 -11.76 -0.87
C ALA A 530 -15.33 -12.84 -1.45
N ASP A 531 -15.31 -13.01 -2.78
CA ASP A 531 -14.44 -13.97 -3.45
C ASP A 531 -12.96 -13.63 -3.24
N GLN A 532 -12.58 -12.35 -3.33
CA GLN A 532 -11.20 -11.89 -3.08
C GLN A 532 -10.78 -12.04 -1.63
N THR A 533 -11.69 -11.80 -0.69
CA THR A 533 -11.49 -12.01 0.75
C THR A 533 -11.20 -13.48 1.06
N LEU A 534 -11.96 -14.40 0.47
CA LEU A 534 -11.71 -15.84 0.60
C LEU A 534 -10.39 -16.26 -0.06
N ALA A 535 -10.04 -15.68 -1.21
CA ALA A 535 -8.79 -15.96 -1.90
C ALA A 535 -7.58 -15.52 -1.08
N ALA A 536 -7.61 -14.31 -0.50
CA ALA A 536 -6.57 -13.79 0.37
C ALA A 536 -6.38 -14.66 1.62
N ALA A 537 -7.49 -15.09 2.25
CA ALA A 537 -7.43 -16.00 3.39
C ALA A 537 -6.83 -17.37 3.05
N ALA A 538 -7.13 -17.89 1.85
CA ALA A 538 -6.57 -19.16 1.40
C ALA A 538 -5.07 -19.07 1.05
N GLU A 539 -4.62 -17.96 0.49
CA GLU A 539 -3.21 -17.69 0.21
C GLU A 539 -2.39 -17.66 1.51
N ARG A 540 -2.88 -16.95 2.53
CA ARG A 540 -2.27 -16.94 3.86
C ARG A 540 -2.18 -18.33 4.49
N ALA A 541 -3.25 -19.13 4.42
CA ALA A 541 -3.25 -20.49 4.98
C ALA A 541 -2.21 -21.42 4.31
N ILE A 542 -1.80 -21.13 3.07
CA ILE A 542 -0.71 -21.84 2.39
C ILE A 542 0.64 -21.34 2.90
N GLU A 543 0.83 -20.03 3.06
CA GLU A 543 2.04 -19.44 3.64
C GLU A 543 2.30 -19.97 5.06
N ASP A 544 1.26 -20.02 5.92
CA ASP A 544 1.35 -20.54 7.29
C ASP A 544 1.66 -22.04 7.33
N PHE A 545 1.26 -22.81 6.31
CA PHE A 545 1.53 -24.26 6.23
C PHE A 545 2.99 -24.54 5.85
N ASP A 546 3.57 -23.75 4.93
CA ASP A 546 4.98 -23.87 4.56
C ASP A 546 5.92 -23.52 5.73
N GLU A 547 5.53 -22.66 6.68
CA GLU A 547 6.29 -22.40 7.90
C GLU A 547 6.19 -23.53 8.95
N GLY A 548 5.11 -24.32 8.94
CA GLY A 548 4.85 -25.40 9.91
C GLY A 548 5.31 -26.80 9.49
N SER A 549 5.57 -27.04 8.20
CA SER A 549 6.00 -28.33 7.66
C SER A 549 7.47 -28.31 7.22
N ALA A 550 8.39 -28.15 8.17
CA ALA A 550 9.81 -28.43 7.96
C ALA A 550 10.09 -29.96 7.96
N GLU A 551 9.38 -30.71 7.12
CA GLU A 551 9.82 -32.06 6.71
C GLU A 551 10.23 -31.99 5.22
N GLU A 552 11.55 -31.99 5.02
CA GLU A 552 12.30 -32.27 3.78
C GLU A 552 11.49 -32.23 2.47
N GLY A 553 11.13 -31.01 2.04
CA GLY A 553 10.72 -30.69 0.68
C GLY A 553 11.54 -29.49 0.19
N PRO A 554 11.92 -29.40 -1.09
CA PRO A 554 12.76 -28.31 -1.57
C PRO A 554 12.03 -26.96 -1.45
N GLU A 555 12.59 -26.08 -0.62
CA GLU A 555 12.14 -24.71 -0.35
C GLU A 555 12.01 -23.89 -1.64
N LEU A 556 10.81 -23.40 -1.95
CA LEU A 556 10.51 -22.48 -3.04
C LEU A 556 10.19 -21.08 -2.48
N GLY A 557 11.07 -20.59 -1.60
CA GLY A 557 11.02 -19.23 -1.05
C GLY A 557 11.90 -18.26 -1.83
N THR A 558 11.48 -17.85 -3.03
CA THR A 558 11.99 -16.62 -3.66
C THR A 558 10.93 -16.00 -4.54
N THR A 559 10.61 -14.74 -4.25
CA THR A 559 9.89 -13.80 -5.12
C THR A 559 10.50 -13.82 -6.51
N ILE A 560 9.80 -14.41 -7.50
CA ILE A 560 10.27 -14.45 -8.88
C ILE A 560 10.13 -13.03 -9.47
N THR A 561 11.22 -12.27 -9.45
CA THR A 561 11.37 -11.03 -10.22
C THR A 561 11.63 -11.41 -11.69
N PHE A 562 10.64 -11.21 -12.55
CA PHE A 562 10.77 -11.46 -13.99
C PHE A 562 11.49 -10.28 -14.66
N GLU A 563 12.83 -10.30 -14.68
CA GLU A 563 13.58 -9.57 -15.70
C GLU A 563 13.25 -10.14 -17.11
N ALA A 564 13.42 -9.33 -18.16
CA ALA A 564 13.08 -9.69 -19.53
C ALA A 564 13.70 -11.03 -19.93
N SER A 565 12.88 -12.07 -20.00
CA SER A 565 13.33 -13.47 -20.09
C SER A 565 14.16 -13.70 -21.35
N ARG A 566 15.34 -14.31 -21.19
CA ARG A 566 16.15 -14.78 -22.31
C ARG A 566 15.35 -15.80 -23.15
N PRO A 567 15.40 -15.75 -24.50
CA PRO A 567 14.65 -16.66 -25.37
C PRO A 567 14.91 -18.14 -25.04
N GLU A 568 13.90 -18.99 -25.20
CA GLU A 568 14.05 -20.45 -25.11
C GLU A 568 15.02 -20.96 -26.18
N LEU A 569 16.02 -21.75 -25.79
CA LEU A 569 16.93 -22.40 -26.73
C LEU A 569 16.24 -23.63 -27.38
N PRO A 570 16.57 -23.98 -28.64
CA PRO A 570 15.95 -25.12 -29.30
C PRO A 570 16.08 -26.42 -28.49
N GLY A 571 14.95 -27.03 -28.12
CA GLY A 571 14.90 -28.27 -27.35
C GLY A 571 15.16 -28.13 -25.85
N GLU A 572 15.40 -26.92 -25.34
CA GLU A 572 15.66 -26.65 -23.91
C GLU A 572 14.51 -27.14 -23.03
N PHE A 573 13.28 -26.77 -23.37
CA PHE A 573 12.10 -27.16 -22.61
C PHE A 573 11.84 -28.67 -22.64
N ALA A 574 12.03 -29.30 -23.81
CA ALA A 574 11.90 -30.75 -23.95
C ALA A 574 12.96 -31.51 -23.14
N GLY A 575 14.18 -30.96 -23.06
CA GLY A 575 15.25 -31.49 -22.22
C GLY A 575 14.94 -31.41 -20.73
N MET A 576 14.32 -30.31 -20.27
CA MET A 576 13.94 -30.13 -18.86
C MET A 576 12.86 -31.10 -18.38
N ILE A 577 11.96 -31.52 -19.26
CA ILE A 577 10.89 -32.48 -18.91
C ILE A 577 11.25 -33.93 -19.25
N ALA A 578 12.44 -34.19 -19.80
CA ALA A 578 12.87 -35.54 -20.15
C ALA A 578 12.92 -36.43 -18.90
N GLY A 579 12.30 -37.62 -18.99
CA GLY A 579 12.25 -38.57 -17.86
C GLY A 579 11.11 -38.33 -16.85
N SER A 580 10.33 -37.25 -16.98
CA SER A 580 9.14 -36.99 -16.13
C SER A 580 7.91 -37.83 -16.51
N GLY A 581 7.96 -38.54 -17.64
CA GLY A 581 6.78 -39.17 -18.24
C GLY A 581 5.79 -38.18 -18.87
N LEU A 582 6.10 -36.88 -18.89
CA LEU A 582 5.33 -35.84 -19.58
C LEU A 582 5.98 -35.49 -20.92
N SER A 583 5.17 -35.38 -21.97
CA SER A 583 5.61 -34.87 -23.27
C SER A 583 5.35 -33.36 -23.39
N THR A 584 6.06 -32.69 -24.31
CA THR A 584 5.81 -31.28 -24.61
C THR A 584 4.36 -31.06 -25.05
N ALA A 585 3.79 -32.00 -25.83
CA ALA A 585 2.40 -31.94 -26.25
C ALA A 585 1.43 -32.03 -25.07
N TRP A 586 1.71 -32.86 -24.07
CA TRP A 586 0.93 -32.93 -22.83
C TRP A 586 0.94 -31.59 -22.09
N ILE A 587 2.12 -30.97 -21.91
CA ILE A 587 2.20 -29.66 -21.24
C ILE A 587 1.45 -28.59 -22.06
N GLU A 588 1.59 -28.58 -23.38
CA GLU A 588 0.84 -27.64 -24.23
C GLU A 588 -0.67 -27.84 -24.15
N GLY A 589 -1.14 -29.07 -23.95
CA GLY A 589 -2.54 -29.38 -23.67
C GLY A 589 -3.01 -28.82 -22.33
N PHE A 590 -2.20 -29.03 -21.29
CA PHE A 590 -2.44 -28.52 -19.94
C PHE A 590 -2.53 -26.99 -19.93
N LEU A 591 -1.57 -26.31 -20.56
CA LEU A 591 -1.56 -24.86 -20.74
C LEU A 591 -2.72 -24.37 -21.61
N ALA A 592 -3.11 -25.15 -22.63
CA ALA A 592 -4.26 -24.80 -23.45
C ALA A 592 -5.58 -24.80 -22.66
N ALA A 593 -5.73 -25.71 -21.70
CA ALA A 593 -6.88 -25.69 -20.80
C ALA A 593 -6.90 -24.46 -19.89
N ILE A 594 -5.74 -23.99 -19.41
CA ILE A 594 -5.62 -22.73 -18.66
C ILE A 594 -6.08 -21.55 -19.53
N GLY A 595 -5.60 -21.48 -20.77
CA GLY A 595 -5.97 -20.44 -21.72
C GLY A 595 -7.45 -20.49 -22.16
N ALA A 596 -8.05 -21.68 -22.21
CA ALA A 596 -9.45 -21.88 -22.57
C ALA A 596 -10.43 -21.77 -21.39
N ALA A 597 -9.94 -21.79 -20.14
CA ALA A 597 -10.78 -21.83 -18.95
C ALA A 597 -11.73 -20.61 -18.85
N PRO A 598 -13.02 -20.81 -18.53
CA PRO A 598 -13.97 -19.71 -18.38
C PRO A 598 -13.68 -18.81 -17.18
N VAL A 599 -12.99 -19.32 -16.16
CA VAL A 599 -12.54 -18.57 -14.98
C VAL A 599 -11.01 -18.54 -14.98
N PHE A 600 -10.42 -17.41 -14.62
CA PHE A 600 -8.97 -17.28 -14.47
C PHE A 600 -8.48 -18.20 -13.35
N VAL A 601 -7.33 -18.84 -13.57
CA VAL A 601 -6.69 -19.70 -12.57
C VAL A 601 -5.29 -19.16 -12.32
N PRO A 602 -5.01 -18.66 -11.11
CA PRO A 602 -3.71 -18.09 -10.81
C PRO A 602 -2.61 -19.18 -10.87
N PRO A 603 -1.35 -18.81 -11.18
CA PRO A 603 -0.26 -19.78 -11.35
C PRO A 603 -0.03 -20.70 -10.15
N ASN A 604 -0.11 -20.17 -8.92
CA ASN A 604 0.03 -20.94 -7.68
C ASN A 604 -0.94 -22.12 -7.56
N ALA A 605 -2.13 -22.03 -8.18
CA ALA A 605 -3.13 -23.10 -8.11
C ALA A 605 -2.83 -24.31 -9.03
N TRP A 606 -1.86 -24.23 -9.94
CA TRP A 606 -1.56 -25.34 -10.87
C TRP A 606 -0.07 -25.61 -11.11
N ILE A 607 0.84 -24.67 -10.81
CA ILE A 607 2.29 -24.86 -10.96
C ILE A 607 2.78 -26.07 -10.16
N GLY A 608 2.32 -26.23 -8.91
CA GLY A 608 2.73 -27.37 -8.06
C GLY A 608 2.40 -28.74 -8.68
N THR A 609 1.34 -28.83 -9.49
CA THR A 609 0.97 -30.06 -10.20
C THR A 609 1.99 -30.45 -11.27
N LEU A 610 2.66 -29.46 -11.88
CA LEU A 610 3.70 -29.69 -12.88
C LEU A 610 5.06 -29.92 -12.21
N LEU A 611 5.41 -29.10 -11.22
CA LEU A 611 6.67 -29.23 -10.51
C LEU A 611 6.79 -30.57 -9.79
N GLY A 612 5.72 -31.05 -9.16
CA GLY A 612 5.72 -32.36 -8.48
C GLY A 612 5.87 -33.58 -9.40
N ARG A 613 5.91 -33.39 -10.73
CA ARG A 613 6.05 -34.47 -11.73
C ARG A 613 7.37 -34.43 -12.49
N ILE A 614 8.08 -33.32 -12.44
CA ILE A 614 9.32 -33.12 -13.21
C ILE A 614 10.49 -33.15 -12.23
N PRO A 615 11.44 -34.09 -12.39
CA PRO A 615 12.62 -34.12 -11.54
C PRO A 615 13.57 -32.99 -11.96
N PHE A 616 13.75 -32.00 -11.08
CA PHE A 616 14.74 -30.93 -11.30
C PHE A 616 16.01 -31.22 -10.50
N PRO A 617 17.21 -31.03 -11.10
CA PRO A 617 18.47 -31.27 -10.42
C PRO A 617 18.84 -30.17 -9.43
N ASP A 618 18.38 -28.94 -9.64
CA ASP A 618 18.68 -27.76 -8.82
C ASP A 618 17.62 -26.66 -9.00
N LEU A 619 17.64 -25.66 -8.11
CA LEU A 619 16.75 -24.49 -8.13
C LEU A 619 16.95 -23.60 -9.36
N THR A 620 18.15 -23.58 -9.95
CA THR A 620 18.42 -22.81 -11.17
C THR A 620 17.63 -23.35 -12.35
N THR A 621 17.52 -24.67 -12.44
CA THR A 621 16.75 -25.38 -13.47
C THR A 621 15.25 -25.22 -13.24
N VAL A 622 14.79 -25.21 -11.97
CA VAL A 622 13.39 -24.89 -11.62
C VAL A 622 13.03 -23.48 -12.07
N ASN A 623 13.85 -22.48 -11.71
CA ASN A 623 13.61 -21.09 -12.08
C ASN A 623 13.58 -20.90 -13.59
N ARG A 624 14.53 -21.51 -14.32
CA ARG A 624 14.53 -21.45 -15.78
C ARG A 624 13.31 -22.14 -16.41
N PHE A 625 12.88 -23.27 -15.85
CA PHE A 625 11.66 -23.93 -16.29
C PHE A 625 10.44 -23.04 -16.07
N LEU A 626 10.33 -22.39 -14.91
CA LEU A 626 9.24 -21.47 -14.60
C LEU A 626 9.23 -20.25 -15.52
N GLU A 627 10.38 -19.65 -15.86
CA GLU A 627 10.46 -18.58 -16.85
C GLU A 627 9.85 -18.99 -18.21
N ILE A 628 10.30 -20.13 -18.74
CA ILE A 628 9.83 -20.64 -20.04
C ILE A 628 8.34 -20.99 -19.96
N LEU A 629 7.91 -21.61 -18.88
CA LEU A 629 6.52 -21.98 -18.63
C LEU A 629 5.62 -20.75 -18.57
N MET A 630 6.02 -19.70 -17.84
CA MET A 630 5.25 -18.47 -17.73
C MET A 630 5.20 -17.69 -19.04
N ALA A 631 6.29 -17.67 -19.81
CA ALA A 631 6.26 -17.12 -21.17
C ALA A 631 5.27 -17.87 -22.07
N ARG A 632 5.20 -19.21 -21.95
CA ARG A 632 4.24 -20.05 -22.68
C ARG A 632 2.80 -19.81 -22.22
N VAL A 633 2.55 -19.66 -20.91
CA VAL A 633 1.25 -19.31 -20.32
C VAL A 633 0.76 -17.97 -20.84
N ASN A 634 1.60 -16.95 -20.79
CA ASN A 634 1.26 -15.60 -21.26
C ASN A 634 0.85 -15.62 -22.73
N ALA A 635 1.56 -16.40 -23.56
CA ALA A 635 1.23 -16.54 -24.97
C ALA A 635 -0.08 -17.31 -25.23
N VAL A 636 -0.45 -18.27 -24.39
CA VAL A 636 -1.74 -18.96 -24.54
C VAL A 636 -2.89 -18.14 -23.95
N VAL A 637 -2.71 -17.42 -22.85
CA VAL A 637 -3.78 -16.62 -22.22
C VAL A 637 -4.15 -15.40 -23.08
N ASP A 638 -3.22 -14.86 -23.86
CA ASP A 638 -3.46 -13.74 -24.76
C ASP A 638 -4.57 -14.06 -25.79
N PRO A 639 -5.69 -13.31 -25.82
CA PRO A 639 -6.81 -13.58 -26.71
C PRO A 639 -6.56 -13.17 -28.17
N THR A 640 -5.41 -12.57 -28.50
CA THR A 640 -5.02 -12.21 -29.85
C THR A 640 -4.10 -13.26 -30.48
N THR A 641 -3.21 -13.87 -29.70
CA THR A 641 -2.21 -14.83 -30.17
C THR A 641 -2.49 -16.28 -29.74
N GLY A 642 -3.18 -16.48 -28.60
CA GLY A 642 -3.46 -17.77 -27.99
C GLY A 642 -4.20 -18.76 -28.89
N PRO A 643 -5.37 -18.42 -29.49
CA PRO A 643 -6.08 -19.33 -30.37
C PRO A 643 -5.24 -19.80 -31.56
N ALA A 644 -4.53 -18.87 -32.21
CA ALA A 644 -3.68 -19.19 -33.36
C ALA A 644 -2.52 -20.11 -32.97
N ARG A 645 -1.88 -19.85 -31.82
CA ARG A 645 -0.81 -20.69 -31.27
C ARG A 645 -1.29 -22.11 -30.99
N MET A 646 -2.44 -22.26 -30.33
CA MET A 646 -3.00 -23.59 -30.03
C MET A 646 -3.38 -24.37 -31.28
N ILE A 647 -4.03 -23.70 -32.25
CA ILE A 647 -4.41 -24.33 -33.51
C ILE A 647 -3.17 -24.74 -34.31
N SER A 648 -2.12 -23.90 -34.31
CA SER A 648 -0.85 -24.21 -34.95
C SER A 648 -0.18 -25.45 -34.32
N ALA A 649 -0.13 -25.52 -32.99
CA ALA A 649 0.41 -26.68 -32.27
C ALA A 649 -0.36 -27.96 -32.60
N LEU A 650 -1.70 -27.93 -32.50
CA LEU A 650 -2.57 -29.06 -32.81
C LEU A 650 -2.45 -29.54 -34.27
N THR A 651 -2.17 -28.64 -35.21
CA THR A 651 -2.01 -28.99 -36.63
C THR A 651 -0.66 -29.68 -36.88
N ALA A 652 0.38 -29.28 -36.14
CA ALA A 652 1.73 -29.85 -36.25
C ALA A 652 1.86 -31.23 -35.58
N PHE A 653 1.00 -31.56 -34.61
CA PHE A 653 1.03 -32.82 -33.89
C PHE A 653 0.57 -34.02 -34.72
N ASP A 654 1.31 -35.12 -34.60
CA ASP A 654 0.89 -36.45 -35.03
C ASP A 654 -0.21 -37.03 -34.08
N ALA A 655 -0.64 -38.26 -34.35
CA ALA A 655 -1.73 -38.89 -33.58
C ALA A 655 -1.36 -39.11 -32.10
N GLU A 656 -0.10 -39.42 -31.80
CA GLU A 656 0.40 -39.63 -30.44
C GLU A 656 0.46 -38.32 -29.67
N ASN A 657 1.05 -37.28 -30.24
CA ASN A 657 1.11 -35.96 -29.62
C ASN A 657 -0.28 -35.33 -29.45
N LYS A 658 -1.23 -35.58 -30.37
CA LYS A 658 -2.63 -35.14 -30.19
C LYS A 658 -3.31 -35.83 -29.01
N ARG A 659 -3.03 -37.12 -28.78
CA ARG A 659 -3.52 -37.85 -27.63
C ARG A 659 -2.95 -37.30 -26.33
N ASP A 660 -1.64 -37.08 -26.28
CA ASP A 660 -0.96 -36.50 -25.12
C ASP A 660 -1.47 -35.10 -24.81
N TRP A 661 -1.66 -34.27 -25.84
CA TRP A 661 -2.27 -32.96 -25.70
C TRP A 661 -3.68 -33.04 -25.10
N ALA A 662 -4.53 -33.95 -25.58
CA ALA A 662 -5.87 -34.15 -25.02
C ALA A 662 -5.82 -34.64 -23.55
N ALA A 663 -4.83 -35.48 -23.21
CA ALA A 663 -4.60 -35.94 -21.85
C ALA A 663 -4.17 -34.80 -20.92
N GLY A 664 -3.26 -33.93 -21.35
CA GLY A 664 -2.85 -32.75 -20.59
C GLY A 664 -3.98 -31.76 -20.39
N PHE A 665 -4.76 -31.49 -21.44
CA PHE A 665 -5.95 -30.64 -21.37
C PHE A 665 -6.95 -31.17 -20.34
N SER A 666 -7.24 -32.48 -20.40
CA SER A 666 -8.18 -33.13 -19.50
C SER A 666 -7.69 -33.20 -18.06
N ALA A 667 -6.38 -33.37 -17.85
CA ALA A 667 -5.76 -33.38 -16.53
C ALA A 667 -5.97 -32.05 -15.80
N PHE A 668 -5.77 -30.92 -16.48
CA PHE A 668 -6.05 -29.61 -15.89
C PHE A 668 -7.54 -29.43 -15.56
N VAL A 669 -8.44 -29.76 -16.50
CA VAL A 669 -9.90 -29.64 -16.29
C VAL A 669 -10.35 -30.46 -15.06
N ALA A 670 -9.77 -31.64 -14.87
CA ALA A 670 -10.07 -32.51 -13.74
C ALA A 670 -9.50 -31.99 -12.41
N GLY A 671 -8.29 -31.41 -12.43
CA GLY A 671 -7.61 -30.83 -11.26
C GLY A 671 -8.18 -29.48 -10.83
N ALA A 672 -8.70 -28.69 -11.78
CA ALA A 672 -9.20 -27.33 -11.55
C ALA A 672 -10.71 -27.22 -11.86
N LYS A 673 -11.55 -28.02 -11.18
CA LYS A 673 -13.01 -28.03 -11.42
C LYS A 673 -13.68 -26.68 -11.19
N SER A 674 -13.18 -25.89 -10.23
CA SER A 674 -13.62 -24.51 -9.97
C SER A 674 -13.40 -23.58 -11.16
N ALA A 675 -12.38 -23.86 -11.98
CA ALA A 675 -12.08 -23.11 -13.21
C ALA A 675 -13.05 -23.42 -14.35
N TRP A 676 -13.79 -24.53 -14.27
CA TRP A 676 -14.73 -25.02 -15.28
C TRP A 676 -16.15 -25.21 -14.71
N PRO A 677 -16.78 -24.18 -14.12
CA PRO A 677 -18.05 -24.34 -13.45
C PRO A 677 -19.16 -24.66 -14.46
N SER A 678 -20.00 -25.65 -14.14
CA SER A 678 -21.06 -26.14 -15.05
C SER A 678 -22.06 -25.07 -15.52
N ARG A 679 -22.17 -23.95 -14.79
CA ARG A 679 -23.02 -22.80 -15.13
C ARG A 679 -22.39 -21.85 -16.17
N ALA A 680 -21.07 -21.86 -16.32
CA ALA A 680 -20.35 -21.05 -17.31
C ALA A 680 -20.11 -21.78 -18.64
N LEU A 681 -20.49 -23.06 -18.73
CA LEU A 681 -20.27 -23.90 -19.90
C LEU A 681 -21.55 -24.07 -20.73
N ALA A 682 -21.46 -23.74 -22.01
CA ALA A 682 -22.50 -24.03 -22.98
C ALA A 682 -22.66 -25.55 -23.18
N PRO A 683 -23.80 -26.02 -23.74
CA PRO A 683 -23.98 -27.43 -24.07
C PRO A 683 -22.86 -28.01 -24.94
N ASP A 684 -22.35 -27.22 -25.88
CA ASP A 684 -21.26 -27.62 -26.77
C ASP A 684 -19.90 -27.70 -26.05
N ASP A 685 -19.63 -26.82 -25.08
CA ASP A 685 -18.44 -26.91 -24.23
C ASP A 685 -18.45 -28.23 -23.43
N LYS A 686 -19.61 -28.58 -22.85
CA LYS A 686 -19.76 -29.84 -22.09
C LYS A 686 -19.56 -31.07 -22.96
N ARG A 687 -19.99 -31.04 -24.22
CA ARG A 687 -19.73 -32.11 -25.18
C ARG A 687 -18.24 -32.17 -25.54
N MET A 688 -17.63 -31.03 -25.79
CA MET A 688 -16.21 -30.96 -26.16
C MET A 688 -15.30 -31.47 -25.05
N LEU A 689 -15.54 -31.07 -23.80
CA LEU A 689 -14.78 -31.56 -22.64
C LEU A 689 -14.91 -33.06 -22.46
N LYS A 690 -16.09 -33.64 -22.69
CA LYS A 690 -16.29 -35.10 -22.67
C LYS A 690 -15.53 -35.79 -23.81
N SER A 691 -15.55 -35.21 -25.00
CA SER A 691 -14.80 -35.73 -26.15
C SER A 691 -13.29 -35.66 -25.93
N LEU A 692 -12.78 -34.59 -25.33
CA LEU A 692 -11.37 -34.43 -24.98
C LEU A 692 -10.94 -35.41 -23.88
N ALA A 693 -11.76 -35.59 -22.84
CA ALA A 693 -11.52 -36.59 -21.81
C ALA A 693 -11.46 -38.01 -22.39
N LYS A 694 -12.33 -38.35 -23.34
CA LYS A 694 -12.26 -39.64 -24.05
C LYS A 694 -11.03 -39.73 -24.95
N ALA A 695 -10.68 -38.65 -25.65
CA ALA A 695 -9.55 -38.61 -26.56
C ALA A 695 -8.18 -38.73 -25.85
N ALA A 696 -8.10 -38.41 -24.56
CA ALA A 696 -6.94 -38.70 -23.72
C ALA A 696 -6.59 -40.21 -23.73
N ASP A 697 -7.61 -41.08 -23.75
CA ASP A 697 -7.45 -42.53 -23.73
C ASP A 697 -7.43 -43.14 -25.14
N THR A 698 -8.28 -42.64 -26.04
CA THR A 698 -8.51 -43.27 -27.36
C THR A 698 -7.84 -42.56 -28.52
N GLY A 699 -7.18 -41.42 -28.29
CA GLY A 699 -6.68 -40.52 -29.33
C GLY A 699 -7.75 -39.58 -29.88
N VAL A 700 -7.29 -38.51 -30.55
CA VAL A 700 -8.14 -37.50 -31.20
C VAL A 700 -8.55 -37.99 -32.59
N ASP A 701 -9.84 -38.25 -32.79
CA ASP A 701 -10.38 -38.65 -34.10
C ASP A 701 -10.54 -37.45 -35.07
N ASP A 702 -10.75 -37.76 -36.35
CA ASP A 702 -10.90 -36.76 -37.42
C ASP A 702 -12.09 -35.80 -37.22
N GLY A 703 -13.13 -36.26 -36.51
CA GLY A 703 -14.29 -35.42 -36.18
C GLY A 703 -13.95 -34.38 -35.13
N LEU A 704 -13.31 -34.80 -34.04
CA LEU A 704 -12.84 -33.93 -32.97
C LEU A 704 -11.77 -32.96 -33.47
N ALA A 705 -10.83 -33.43 -34.30
CA ALA A 705 -9.78 -32.60 -34.90
C ALA A 705 -10.36 -31.44 -35.75
N ARG A 706 -11.47 -31.67 -36.47
CA ARG A 706 -12.14 -30.62 -37.27
C ARG A 706 -12.88 -29.60 -36.41
N LEU A 707 -13.41 -30.01 -35.26
CA LEU A 707 -14.22 -29.15 -34.39
C LEU A 707 -13.37 -28.32 -33.41
N LEU A 708 -12.21 -28.82 -33.01
CA LEU A 708 -11.34 -28.19 -32.01
C LEU A 708 -10.94 -26.74 -32.36
N PRO A 709 -10.49 -26.40 -33.57
CA PRO A 709 -10.07 -25.02 -33.90
C PRO A 709 -11.20 -23.99 -33.74
N ALA A 710 -12.40 -24.34 -34.21
CA ALA A 710 -13.58 -23.50 -34.12
C ALA A 710 -14.01 -23.33 -32.65
N TRP A 711 -13.99 -24.42 -31.88
CA TRP A 711 -14.32 -24.40 -30.46
C TRP A 711 -13.33 -23.57 -29.63
N ILE A 712 -12.01 -23.74 -29.83
CA ILE A 712 -10.98 -22.91 -29.17
C ILE A 712 -11.23 -21.43 -29.45
N THR A 713 -11.43 -21.07 -30.73
CA THR A 713 -11.71 -19.68 -31.11
C THR A 713 -12.97 -19.14 -30.42
N GLN A 714 -14.04 -19.92 -30.38
CA GLN A 714 -15.28 -19.54 -29.71
C GLN A 714 -15.10 -19.38 -28.20
N ARG A 715 -14.33 -20.27 -27.56
CA ARG A 715 -14.06 -20.23 -26.13
C ARG A 715 -13.30 -18.97 -25.73
N TYR A 716 -12.29 -18.60 -26.50
CA TYR A 716 -11.56 -17.34 -26.33
C TYR A 716 -12.43 -16.11 -26.57
N ARG A 717 -13.33 -16.14 -27.56
CA ARG A 717 -14.29 -15.05 -27.80
C ARG A 717 -15.23 -14.86 -26.63
N ALA A 718 -15.72 -15.93 -26.04
CA ALA A 718 -16.62 -15.86 -24.89
C ALA A 718 -15.90 -15.59 -23.56
N ARG A 719 -14.57 -15.37 -23.56
CA ARG A 719 -13.82 -14.76 -22.44
C ARG A 719 -13.71 -13.22 -22.56
N ARG A 720 -13.94 -12.66 -23.76
CA ARG A 720 -14.04 -11.21 -24.00
C ARG A 720 -15.42 -10.71 -23.60
#